data_AF-A0AB33L8I3-F1
#
_entry.id   AF-A0AB33L8I3-F1
#
_cell.length_a   1.000
_cell.length_b   1.000
_cell.length_c   1.000
_cell.angle_alpha   90.00
_cell.angle_beta   90.00
_cell.angle_gamma   90.00
#
_symmetry.space_group_name_H-M   'P 1'
#
loop_
_entity.id
_entity.type
_entity.pdbx_description
1 polymer ?
#
loop_
_entity_poly.entity_id
_entity_poly.type
_entity_poly.pdbx_seq_one_letter_code
_entity_poly.pdbx_strand_id
1 'polypeptide(L)'
;MRKKINMYASAILFVLVSITSCDKDEEIIPAEFSITDIEKDFGAVEVEQTINYSFKVTNEGGSDLEIDEFVLKGTNAADFSTSAVPKVIKKEESYTFEITFAPLTEGEKKAILEITTNIGKKEVKVTGIAKPKPLPGVDLSETALVFGNVEINQTKDATFTITNSGDADLEITGFEIKGTNAANFSTSATTETLAAGETKTITVVFEPTNVGEKTASLEVTTNAGVKAIALSGKATATPMSVIEFSESPISFGNVEVGEDLSKNIIVSNTGNTDLEITNVNIIGGSSSSSFTVIGGTSSLIRTIAPGDTYTFEVKFTPSSQGFASASIRFFNNSSENEVFLPMNGTGTAPAQPAIAFSETGLNFGDVTVGNSGNDLTFAIQNNGQGNLEVSNIRMSGANANNFTLVNVSAPQTIAPNSFYEVTARFTPQSEGQKQAMIVVESNDPTKPSYAIIISGKGLQAATGNIVNIPDANFKSALVGNSSINTNGDGEIQVSEAQAYTGVIRVDGLSISDVTGLEVFENISQFHAMNNSLTSIDLSQNTAITHLSLKNNNLTSLDLSANTALQTILIQQNSISTIDLTNHSSLVNFQCGGNNISTLVLPTIANGLRTLYLEQNQISTLDVSMYPDLRTLVAYNNNLSSMDISNNSRVISLHLRNNNLTSLNVANGNNINFIYMVADNNSNLTCIQHDAGFDPLNPPNTQANQWVKPSGASWNTVACQ
;
A
#
# COMPACT_ATOMS: atom_id res chain seq x y z
N MET A 1 -52.66 -69.55 -83.86
CA MET A 1 -52.62 -70.59 -84.92
C MET A 1 -51.78 -71.74 -84.42
N ARG A 2 -52.30 -72.98 -84.55
CA ARG A 2 -51.63 -74.30 -84.79
C ARG A 2 -50.15 -74.43 -84.39
N LYS A 3 -49.62 -75.52 -83.84
CA LYS A 3 -50.01 -76.93 -83.57
C LYS A 3 -48.76 -77.50 -82.83
N LYS A 4 -48.88 -78.33 -81.78
CA LYS A 4 -48.86 -79.83 -81.85
C LYS A 4 -47.65 -80.38 -82.64
N ILE A 5 -46.88 -81.37 -82.22
CA ILE A 5 -47.16 -82.57 -81.40
C ILE A 5 -45.81 -83.28 -81.17
N ASN A 6 -45.66 -83.95 -80.04
CA ASN A 6 -44.73 -85.07 -79.83
C ASN A 6 -45.53 -86.38 -79.94
N MET A 7 -44.98 -87.45 -80.52
CA MET A 7 -45.25 -88.84 -80.07
C MET A 7 -44.48 -89.88 -80.90
N TYR A 8 -44.06 -90.95 -80.22
CA TYR A 8 -43.83 -92.28 -80.79
C TYR A 8 -44.28 -93.34 -79.77
N ALA A 9 -44.95 -94.40 -80.23
CA ALA A 9 -44.68 -95.82 -79.95
C ALA A 9 -45.85 -96.73 -80.43
N SER A 10 -45.54 -97.98 -80.81
CA SER A 10 -46.45 -99.10 -81.11
C SER A 10 -46.04 -100.35 -80.30
N ALA A 11 -46.99 -101.27 -80.05
CA ALA A 11 -46.80 -102.60 -79.43
C ALA A 11 -47.19 -103.78 -80.38
N ILE A 12 -46.91 -105.04 -79.98
CA ILE A 12 -46.93 -106.33 -80.72
C ILE A 12 -47.90 -107.36 -80.05
N LEU A 13 -48.42 -108.38 -80.78
CA LEU A 13 -49.28 -109.50 -80.27
C LEU A 13 -48.91 -110.91 -80.88
N PHE A 14 -49.39 -112.00 -80.21
CA PHE A 14 -49.09 -113.47 -80.24
C PHE A 14 -49.82 -114.39 -81.30
N VAL A 15 -49.72 -115.74 -81.20
CA VAL A 15 -49.59 -116.80 -82.25
C VAL A 15 -50.52 -118.09 -82.13
N LEU A 16 -50.87 -118.74 -83.28
CA LEU A 16 -51.19 -120.18 -83.69
C LEU A 16 -52.59 -120.93 -83.60
N VAL A 17 -53.20 -121.21 -84.80
CA VAL A 17 -53.91 -122.40 -85.45
C VAL A 17 -54.65 -123.47 -84.56
N SER A 18 -55.89 -123.97 -84.76
CA SER A 18 -56.47 -124.72 -85.93
C SER A 18 -57.95 -125.22 -85.80
N ILE A 19 -58.62 -125.37 -86.97
CA ILE A 19 -59.78 -126.21 -87.40
C ILE A 19 -61.24 -125.87 -86.95
N THR A 20 -62.03 -125.60 -88.00
CA THR A 20 -63.49 -125.67 -88.25
C THR A 20 -64.24 -126.79 -87.49
N SER A 21 -65.54 -126.70 -87.22
CA SER A 21 -66.63 -125.94 -87.87
C SER A 21 -67.84 -125.94 -86.94
N CYS A 22 -68.86 -125.10 -87.22
CA CYS A 22 -70.20 -125.14 -86.59
C CYS A 22 -70.41 -124.10 -85.46
N ASP A 23 -71.64 -123.58 -85.49
CA ASP A 23 -72.42 -122.69 -84.62
C ASP A 23 -71.87 -121.99 -83.36
N LYS A 24 -72.18 -120.68 -83.33
CA LYS A 24 -72.55 -119.76 -82.22
C LYS A 24 -71.65 -119.61 -80.99
N ASP A 25 -71.10 -118.40 -80.80
CA ASP A 25 -71.48 -117.43 -79.74
C ASP A 25 -70.60 -116.15 -79.84
N GLU A 26 -71.17 -114.96 -79.57
CA GLU A 26 -70.48 -113.66 -79.56
C GLU A 26 -69.50 -113.56 -78.38
N GLU A 27 -68.23 -113.25 -78.65
CA GLU A 27 -67.16 -113.14 -77.64
C GLU A 27 -67.07 -111.72 -77.05
N ILE A 28 -67.08 -111.61 -75.71
CA ILE A 28 -67.04 -110.36 -74.94
C ILE A 28 -65.58 -109.93 -74.74
N ILE A 29 -65.19 -108.75 -75.23
CA ILE A 29 -63.87 -108.13 -74.95
C ILE A 29 -63.86 -107.65 -73.48
N PRO A 30 -62.89 -108.05 -72.64
CA PRO A 30 -62.81 -107.61 -71.25
C PRO A 30 -62.57 -106.09 -71.16
N ALA A 31 -63.01 -105.49 -70.07
CA ALA A 31 -62.95 -104.05 -69.91
C ALA A 31 -61.55 -103.55 -69.49
N GLU A 32 -61.05 -102.49 -70.12
CA GLU A 32 -59.74 -101.89 -69.85
C GLU A 32 -59.78 -100.36 -70.02
N PHE A 33 -59.07 -99.62 -69.17
CA PHE A 33 -58.90 -98.16 -69.32
C PHE A 33 -57.47 -97.74 -68.98
N SER A 34 -56.96 -96.70 -69.65
CA SER A 34 -55.61 -96.16 -69.44
C SER A 34 -55.63 -94.69 -69.03
N ILE A 35 -54.55 -94.24 -68.40
CA ILE A 35 -54.31 -92.84 -68.08
C ILE A 35 -52.94 -92.50 -68.68
N THR A 36 -52.80 -91.33 -69.32
CA THR A 36 -51.54 -90.95 -70.00
C THR A 36 -50.33 -91.00 -69.09
N ASP A 37 -50.48 -90.60 -67.82
CA ASP A 37 -49.43 -90.62 -66.82
C ASP A 37 -50.00 -91.09 -65.47
N ILE A 38 -49.26 -91.93 -64.77
CA ILE A 38 -49.64 -92.44 -63.44
C ILE A 38 -48.88 -91.73 -62.30
N GLU A 39 -47.87 -90.91 -62.63
CA GLU A 39 -47.15 -90.08 -61.67
C GLU A 39 -46.76 -88.73 -62.31
N LYS A 40 -46.86 -87.64 -61.55
CA LYS A 40 -46.44 -86.31 -61.99
C LYS A 40 -45.80 -85.52 -60.86
N ASP A 41 -44.55 -85.10 -61.09
CA ASP A 41 -43.91 -84.06 -60.29
C ASP A 41 -44.10 -82.68 -60.95
N PHE A 42 -44.67 -81.74 -60.20
CA PHE A 42 -44.85 -80.34 -60.58
C PHE A 42 -43.59 -79.50 -60.33
N GLY A 43 -42.56 -80.08 -59.72
CA GLY A 43 -41.30 -79.40 -59.43
C GLY A 43 -41.45 -78.35 -58.33
N ALA A 44 -40.54 -77.38 -58.31
CA ALA A 44 -40.55 -76.32 -57.33
C ALA A 44 -41.48 -75.17 -57.75
N VAL A 45 -42.41 -74.80 -56.87
CA VAL A 45 -43.37 -73.71 -57.06
C VAL A 45 -43.37 -72.85 -55.80
N GLU A 46 -43.40 -71.53 -55.95
CA GLU A 46 -43.50 -70.62 -54.81
C GLU A 46 -44.87 -70.76 -54.13
N VAL A 47 -44.90 -70.60 -52.80
CA VAL A 47 -46.16 -70.53 -52.05
C VAL A 47 -47.08 -69.46 -52.67
N GLU A 48 -48.37 -69.77 -52.82
CA GLU A 48 -49.42 -68.97 -53.49
C GLU A 48 -49.36 -68.88 -55.03
N GLN A 49 -48.34 -69.45 -55.68
CA GLN A 49 -48.34 -69.61 -57.14
C GLN A 49 -48.98 -70.93 -57.57
N THR A 50 -49.49 -70.99 -58.80
CA THR A 50 -50.19 -72.18 -59.31
C THR A 50 -49.59 -72.68 -60.62
N ILE A 51 -49.51 -74.00 -60.78
CA ILE A 51 -49.11 -74.66 -62.03
C ILE A 51 -50.09 -75.78 -62.37
N ASN A 52 -50.44 -75.93 -63.65
CA ASN A 52 -51.42 -76.92 -64.13
C ASN A 52 -50.73 -78.00 -64.98
N TYR A 53 -51.21 -79.24 -64.90
CA TYR A 53 -50.80 -80.33 -65.80
C TYR A 53 -52.01 -81.12 -66.26
N SER A 54 -52.01 -81.49 -67.55
CA SER A 54 -53.13 -82.10 -68.23
C SER A 54 -52.95 -83.62 -68.34
N PHE A 55 -53.89 -84.38 -67.78
CA PHE A 55 -53.97 -85.83 -67.85
C PHE A 55 -55.10 -86.25 -68.77
N LYS A 56 -54.98 -87.44 -69.37
CA LYS A 56 -56.00 -87.99 -70.25
C LYS A 56 -56.32 -89.40 -69.80
N VAL A 57 -57.61 -89.65 -69.54
CA VAL A 57 -58.16 -90.98 -69.29
C VAL A 57 -58.80 -91.49 -70.60
N THR A 58 -58.46 -92.71 -71.00
CA THR A 58 -58.95 -93.34 -72.24
C THR A 58 -59.65 -94.64 -71.90
N ASN A 59 -60.90 -94.79 -72.37
CA ASN A 59 -61.63 -96.04 -72.28
C ASN A 59 -61.24 -96.91 -73.48
N GLU A 60 -60.52 -98.00 -73.23
CA GLU A 60 -59.99 -98.90 -74.25
C GLU A 60 -60.83 -100.19 -74.39
N GLY A 61 -61.84 -100.35 -73.53
CA GLY A 61 -62.73 -101.51 -73.51
C GLY A 61 -63.96 -101.39 -74.43
N GLY A 62 -64.65 -102.52 -74.61
CA GLY A 62 -65.84 -102.63 -75.48
C GLY A 62 -67.14 -102.05 -74.89
N SER A 63 -67.12 -101.47 -73.68
CA SER A 63 -68.28 -100.96 -72.94
C SER A 63 -67.98 -99.60 -72.28
N ASP A 64 -69.01 -98.88 -71.83
CA ASP A 64 -68.87 -97.55 -71.21
C ASP A 64 -68.11 -97.63 -69.86
N LEU A 65 -67.16 -96.70 -69.66
CA LEU A 65 -66.41 -96.57 -68.41
C LEU A 65 -67.17 -95.61 -67.49
N GLU A 66 -67.75 -96.14 -66.42
CA GLU A 66 -68.43 -95.34 -65.39
C GLU A 66 -67.43 -94.97 -64.29
N ILE A 67 -67.33 -93.68 -63.98
CA ILE A 67 -66.44 -93.17 -62.93
C ILE A 67 -67.27 -92.96 -61.66
N ASP A 68 -67.04 -93.84 -60.70
CA ASP A 68 -67.74 -93.87 -59.40
C ASP A 68 -67.18 -92.83 -58.44
N GLU A 69 -65.85 -92.73 -58.38
CA GLU A 69 -65.14 -91.81 -57.48
C GLU A 69 -63.95 -91.18 -58.20
N PHE A 70 -63.79 -89.87 -58.06
CA PHE A 70 -62.69 -89.10 -58.62
C PHE A 70 -62.24 -88.07 -57.59
N VAL A 71 -61.26 -88.44 -56.77
CA VAL A 71 -60.92 -87.66 -55.56
C VAL A 71 -59.43 -87.66 -55.28
N LEU A 72 -58.92 -86.50 -54.85
CA LEU A 72 -57.57 -86.35 -54.32
C LEU A 72 -57.52 -86.81 -52.86
N LYS A 73 -56.62 -87.74 -52.56
CA LYS A 73 -56.36 -88.28 -51.22
C LYS A 73 -54.93 -87.93 -50.79
N GLY A 74 -54.71 -87.83 -49.47
CA GLY A 74 -53.41 -87.53 -48.87
C GLY A 74 -53.42 -86.27 -48.00
N THR A 75 -52.40 -86.11 -47.17
CA THR A 75 -52.27 -85.00 -46.21
C THR A 75 -52.09 -83.64 -46.89
N ASN A 76 -51.60 -83.61 -48.13
CA ASN A 76 -51.43 -82.40 -48.94
C ASN A 76 -52.45 -82.29 -50.07
N ALA A 77 -53.57 -83.03 -50.02
CA ALA A 77 -54.59 -82.98 -51.06
C ALA A 77 -55.14 -81.56 -51.29
N ALA A 78 -55.17 -80.71 -50.26
CA ALA A 78 -55.62 -79.32 -50.37
C ALA A 78 -54.67 -78.41 -51.19
N ASP A 79 -53.41 -78.81 -51.36
CA ASP A 79 -52.44 -78.11 -52.21
C ASP A 79 -52.64 -78.48 -53.70
N PHE A 80 -53.54 -79.42 -54.02
CA PHE A 80 -53.88 -79.83 -55.37
C PHE A 80 -55.37 -79.68 -55.64
N SER A 81 -55.76 -79.44 -56.88
CA SER A 81 -57.16 -79.49 -57.30
C SER A 81 -57.28 -80.10 -58.69
N THR A 82 -58.47 -80.62 -59.02
CA THR A 82 -58.72 -81.25 -60.32
C THR A 82 -59.86 -80.56 -61.05
N SER A 83 -59.76 -80.43 -62.37
CA SER A 83 -60.91 -80.07 -63.20
C SER A 83 -61.96 -81.18 -63.22
N ALA A 84 -63.22 -80.84 -63.46
CA ALA A 84 -64.30 -81.82 -63.53
C ALA A 84 -64.12 -82.85 -64.66
N VAL A 85 -64.52 -84.09 -64.38
CA VAL A 85 -64.53 -85.24 -65.30
C VAL A 85 -65.97 -85.75 -65.46
N PRO A 86 -66.39 -86.19 -66.67
CA PRO A 86 -67.72 -86.76 -66.87
C PRO A 86 -67.87 -88.09 -66.13
N LYS A 87 -69.09 -88.37 -65.65
CA LYS A 87 -69.40 -89.65 -64.97
C LYS A 87 -69.28 -90.88 -65.87
N VAL A 88 -69.38 -90.70 -67.18
CA VAL A 88 -69.32 -91.80 -68.16
C VAL A 88 -68.42 -91.38 -69.31
N ILE A 89 -67.44 -92.22 -69.65
CA ILE A 89 -66.63 -92.10 -70.86
C ILE A 89 -67.04 -93.23 -71.80
N LYS A 90 -67.59 -92.87 -72.97
CA LYS A 90 -68.10 -93.86 -73.93
C LYS A 90 -66.98 -94.77 -74.43
N LYS A 91 -67.35 -95.97 -74.90
CA LYS A 91 -66.39 -96.91 -75.49
C LYS A 91 -65.49 -96.22 -76.52
N GLU A 92 -64.19 -96.50 -76.47
CA GLU A 92 -63.14 -95.93 -77.35
C GLU A 92 -62.95 -94.40 -77.25
N GLU A 93 -63.65 -93.70 -76.36
CA GLU A 93 -63.46 -92.27 -76.12
C GLU A 93 -62.39 -91.99 -75.06
N SER A 94 -61.97 -90.72 -75.02
CA SER A 94 -61.04 -90.25 -74.01
C SER A 94 -61.40 -88.86 -73.54
N TYR A 95 -61.12 -88.58 -72.28
CA TYR A 95 -61.36 -87.29 -71.66
C TYR A 95 -60.09 -86.74 -71.04
N THR A 96 -59.90 -85.43 -71.16
CA THR A 96 -58.76 -84.72 -70.62
C THR A 96 -59.18 -83.90 -69.41
N PHE A 97 -58.45 -84.04 -68.30
CA PHE A 97 -58.64 -83.25 -67.09
C PHE A 97 -57.31 -82.65 -66.64
N GLU A 98 -57.36 -81.55 -65.91
CA GLU A 98 -56.18 -80.92 -65.34
C GLU A 98 -56.09 -81.19 -63.85
N ILE A 99 -54.86 -81.39 -63.37
CA ILE A 99 -54.53 -81.23 -61.95
C ILE A 99 -53.72 -79.95 -61.80
N THR A 100 -54.15 -79.08 -60.88
CA THR A 100 -53.47 -77.84 -60.50
C THR A 100 -52.74 -78.07 -59.17
N PHE A 101 -51.45 -77.72 -59.11
CA PHE A 101 -50.70 -77.60 -57.86
C PHE A 101 -50.63 -76.12 -57.45
N ALA A 102 -51.14 -75.82 -56.25
CA ALA A 102 -51.29 -74.48 -55.68
C ALA A 102 -50.92 -74.52 -54.18
N PRO A 103 -49.63 -74.64 -53.83
CA PRO A 103 -49.22 -74.84 -52.46
C PRO A 103 -49.46 -73.60 -51.58
N LEU A 104 -49.96 -73.82 -50.36
CA LEU A 104 -50.21 -72.75 -49.38
C LEU A 104 -49.13 -72.62 -48.30
N THR A 105 -48.27 -73.62 -48.17
CA THR A 105 -47.18 -73.66 -47.17
C THR A 105 -45.94 -74.30 -47.76
N GLU A 106 -44.76 -73.97 -47.23
CA GLU A 106 -43.48 -74.50 -47.74
C GLU A 106 -43.34 -76.03 -47.56
N GLY A 107 -42.37 -76.59 -48.27
CA GLY A 107 -41.98 -78.00 -48.16
C GLY A 107 -42.55 -78.90 -49.25
N GLU A 108 -42.15 -80.17 -49.20
CA GLU A 108 -42.57 -81.20 -50.16
C GLU A 108 -44.07 -81.53 -49.97
N LYS A 109 -44.83 -81.52 -51.07
CA LYS A 109 -46.27 -81.78 -51.13
C LYS A 109 -46.54 -83.04 -51.93
N LYS A 110 -47.37 -83.94 -51.39
CA LYS A 110 -47.74 -85.22 -52.06
C LYS A 110 -49.23 -85.50 -51.92
N ALA A 111 -49.88 -85.85 -53.03
CA ALA A 111 -51.25 -86.35 -53.04
C ALA A 111 -51.41 -87.47 -54.07
N ILE A 112 -52.48 -88.24 -53.96
CA ILE A 112 -52.84 -89.29 -54.91
C ILE A 112 -54.26 -89.01 -55.38
N LEU A 113 -54.45 -88.83 -56.68
CA LEU A 113 -55.77 -88.85 -57.29
C LEU A 113 -56.17 -90.31 -57.48
N GLU A 114 -57.20 -90.76 -56.76
CA GLU A 114 -57.79 -92.08 -56.96
C GLU A 114 -59.00 -91.96 -57.89
N ILE A 115 -58.99 -92.77 -58.95
CA ILE A 115 -60.06 -92.88 -59.94
C ILE A 115 -60.64 -94.28 -59.81
N THR A 116 -61.82 -94.38 -59.20
CA THR A 116 -62.56 -95.63 -59.06
C THR A 116 -63.61 -95.70 -60.16
N THR A 117 -63.65 -96.83 -60.87
CA THR A 117 -64.56 -97.08 -61.98
C THR A 117 -65.28 -98.39 -61.80
N ASN A 118 -66.33 -98.62 -62.60
CA ASN A 118 -67.08 -99.87 -62.65
C ASN A 118 -66.22 -101.12 -62.95
N ILE A 119 -64.97 -100.96 -63.41
CA ILE A 119 -64.08 -102.05 -63.81
C ILE A 119 -62.79 -102.12 -62.97
N GLY A 120 -62.58 -101.20 -62.04
CA GLY A 120 -61.42 -101.17 -61.16
C GLY A 120 -60.95 -99.76 -60.80
N LYS A 121 -59.82 -99.69 -60.10
CA LYS A 121 -59.23 -98.42 -59.67
C LYS A 121 -57.88 -98.15 -60.31
N LYS A 122 -57.60 -96.88 -60.60
CA LYS A 122 -56.26 -96.39 -60.93
C LYS A 122 -55.90 -95.19 -60.07
N GLU A 123 -54.62 -95.07 -59.76
CA GLU A 123 -54.08 -94.02 -58.93
C GLU A 123 -53.09 -93.19 -59.75
N VAL A 124 -53.17 -91.87 -59.62
CA VAL A 124 -52.20 -90.91 -60.16
C VAL A 124 -51.53 -90.22 -58.99
N LYS A 125 -50.22 -90.46 -58.79
CA LYS A 125 -49.47 -89.78 -57.73
C LYS A 125 -49.00 -88.42 -58.22
N VAL A 126 -49.26 -87.38 -57.43
CA VAL A 126 -48.81 -86.03 -57.71
C VAL A 126 -47.90 -85.52 -56.60
N THR A 127 -46.77 -84.94 -56.98
CA THR A 127 -45.80 -84.34 -56.06
C THR A 127 -45.42 -82.93 -56.50
N GLY A 128 -44.95 -82.12 -55.57
CA GLY A 128 -44.34 -80.81 -55.85
C GLY A 128 -43.59 -80.31 -54.62
N ILE A 129 -42.74 -79.29 -54.78
CA ILE A 129 -42.03 -78.65 -53.66
C ILE A 129 -42.48 -77.19 -53.59
N ALA A 130 -43.07 -76.80 -52.47
CA ALA A 130 -43.40 -75.42 -52.19
C ALA A 130 -42.16 -74.69 -51.65
N LYS A 131 -41.66 -73.69 -52.38
CA LYS A 131 -40.53 -72.86 -51.96
C LYS A 131 -41.00 -71.58 -51.27
N PRO A 132 -40.20 -71.01 -50.34
CA PRO A 132 -40.47 -69.70 -49.75
C PRO A 132 -40.65 -68.63 -50.82
N LYS A 133 -41.44 -67.60 -50.50
CA LYS A 133 -41.56 -66.40 -51.31
C LYS A 133 -40.27 -65.57 -51.17
N PRO A 134 -39.65 -65.11 -52.27
CA PRO A 134 -38.47 -64.24 -52.20
C PRO A 134 -38.74 -62.96 -51.40
N LEU A 135 -37.81 -62.58 -50.52
CA LEU A 135 -37.86 -61.37 -49.69
C LEU A 135 -36.57 -60.53 -49.83
N PRO A 136 -36.68 -59.19 -49.86
CA PRO A 136 -35.51 -58.31 -49.89
C PRO A 136 -34.83 -58.27 -48.52
N GLY A 137 -33.50 -58.16 -48.50
CA GLY A 137 -32.69 -58.04 -47.27
C GLY A 137 -31.73 -56.87 -47.38
N VAL A 138 -31.53 -56.11 -46.30
CA VAL A 138 -30.65 -54.94 -46.28
C VAL A 138 -29.62 -55.03 -45.16
N ASP A 139 -28.35 -55.14 -45.55
CA ASP A 139 -27.20 -55.08 -44.65
C ASP A 139 -26.27 -53.92 -45.00
N LEU A 140 -25.78 -53.25 -43.97
CA LEU A 140 -24.82 -52.15 -44.07
C LEU A 140 -23.47 -52.62 -43.55
N SER A 141 -22.38 -52.32 -44.25
CA SER A 141 -21.03 -52.70 -43.81
C SER A 141 -20.59 -51.99 -42.54
N GLU A 142 -21.20 -50.85 -42.22
CA GLU A 142 -20.85 -50.00 -41.08
C GLU A 142 -22.10 -49.58 -40.31
N THR A 143 -21.94 -49.40 -39.00
CA THR A 143 -22.98 -48.81 -38.13
C THR A 143 -22.70 -47.34 -37.81
N ALA A 144 -21.46 -46.88 -38.03
CA ALA A 144 -21.06 -45.50 -37.84
C ALA A 144 -19.91 -45.08 -38.77
N LEU A 145 -19.89 -43.82 -39.19
CA LEU A 145 -18.77 -43.19 -39.89
C LEU A 145 -18.14 -42.11 -38.99
N VAL A 146 -16.85 -42.27 -38.71
CA VAL A 146 -16.06 -41.36 -37.86
C VAL A 146 -15.02 -40.63 -38.71
N PHE A 147 -15.21 -39.32 -38.89
CA PHE A 147 -14.37 -38.48 -39.74
C PHE A 147 -13.13 -37.94 -39.02
N GLY A 148 -13.09 -37.99 -37.69
CA GLY A 148 -11.98 -37.43 -36.89
C GLY A 148 -11.95 -35.90 -36.94
N ASN A 149 -10.76 -35.31 -36.78
CA ASN A 149 -10.58 -33.85 -36.87
C ASN A 149 -10.50 -33.40 -38.34
N VAL A 150 -11.31 -32.41 -38.71
CA VAL A 150 -11.29 -31.77 -40.03
C VAL A 150 -11.35 -30.26 -39.82
N GLU A 151 -10.50 -29.52 -40.50
CA GLU A 151 -10.51 -28.06 -40.42
C GLU A 151 -11.79 -27.47 -41.02
N ILE A 152 -12.23 -26.34 -40.49
CA ILE A 152 -13.40 -25.63 -41.06
C ILE A 152 -13.17 -25.33 -42.55
N ASN A 153 -14.21 -25.52 -43.36
CA ASN A 153 -14.20 -25.38 -44.83
C ASN A 153 -13.28 -26.35 -45.58
N GLN A 154 -12.74 -27.37 -44.92
CA GLN A 154 -12.15 -28.54 -45.58
C GLN A 154 -13.16 -29.69 -45.58
N THR A 155 -12.97 -30.65 -46.49
CA THR A 155 -13.83 -31.82 -46.60
C THR A 155 -13.08 -33.10 -46.26
N LYS A 156 -13.82 -34.10 -45.77
CA LYS A 156 -13.32 -35.47 -45.65
C LYS A 156 -14.40 -36.48 -45.99
N ASP A 157 -14.03 -37.46 -46.80
CA ASP A 157 -14.93 -38.51 -47.26
C ASP A 157 -14.81 -39.77 -46.38
N ALA A 158 -15.93 -40.47 -46.19
CA ALA A 158 -15.98 -41.81 -45.64
C ALA A 158 -17.02 -42.63 -46.42
N THR A 159 -16.81 -43.95 -46.51
CA THR A 159 -17.67 -44.83 -47.31
C THR A 159 -18.19 -46.01 -46.49
N PHE A 160 -19.35 -46.52 -46.89
CA PHE A 160 -19.89 -47.81 -46.45
C PHE A 160 -20.57 -48.51 -47.64
N THR A 161 -20.83 -49.81 -47.54
CA THR A 161 -21.57 -50.55 -48.56
C THR A 161 -22.94 -50.97 -48.08
N ILE A 162 -23.93 -50.92 -48.97
CA ILE A 162 -25.25 -51.53 -48.83
C ILE A 162 -25.20 -52.84 -49.61
N THR A 163 -25.57 -53.94 -48.97
CA THR A 163 -25.66 -55.26 -49.62
C THR A 163 -27.11 -55.73 -49.59
N ASN A 164 -27.62 -56.16 -50.74
CA ASN A 164 -28.86 -56.93 -50.77
C ASN A 164 -28.57 -58.36 -50.28
N SER A 165 -28.84 -58.62 -48.99
CA SER A 165 -28.63 -59.93 -48.37
C SER A 165 -29.84 -60.86 -48.50
N GLY A 166 -30.92 -60.41 -49.13
CA GLY A 166 -32.11 -61.20 -49.41
C GLY A 166 -32.05 -61.96 -50.73
N ASP A 167 -33.16 -62.60 -51.10
CA ASP A 167 -33.33 -63.36 -52.33
C ASP A 167 -34.34 -62.72 -53.31
N ALA A 168 -34.88 -61.54 -52.97
CA ALA A 168 -35.61 -60.65 -53.88
C ALA A 168 -34.89 -59.31 -54.10
N ASP A 169 -35.31 -58.56 -55.12
CA ASP A 169 -34.80 -57.23 -55.43
C ASP A 169 -35.00 -56.23 -54.27
N LEU A 170 -33.90 -55.61 -53.82
CA LEU A 170 -33.91 -54.56 -52.80
C LEU A 170 -34.05 -53.20 -53.48
N GLU A 171 -35.18 -52.54 -53.27
CA GLU A 171 -35.41 -51.18 -53.75
C GLU A 171 -34.95 -50.17 -52.70
N ILE A 172 -33.91 -49.40 -53.00
CA ILE A 172 -33.44 -48.27 -52.18
C ILE A 172 -34.21 -47.02 -52.62
N THR A 173 -35.09 -46.53 -51.77
CA THR A 173 -36.04 -45.45 -52.09
C THR A 173 -35.66 -44.09 -51.52
N GLY A 174 -34.65 -44.01 -50.64
CA GLY A 174 -34.19 -42.71 -50.15
C GLY A 174 -32.97 -42.75 -49.24
N PHE A 175 -32.26 -41.62 -49.24
CA PHE A 175 -31.17 -41.29 -48.32
C PHE A 175 -31.52 -39.97 -47.64
N GLU A 176 -31.52 -39.94 -46.32
CA GLU A 176 -31.84 -38.72 -45.57
C GLU A 176 -30.87 -38.53 -44.40
N ILE A 177 -30.18 -37.39 -44.34
CA ILE A 177 -29.32 -37.05 -43.20
C ILE A 177 -30.13 -36.22 -42.20
N LYS A 178 -30.23 -36.71 -40.97
CA LYS A 178 -30.98 -36.09 -39.86
C LYS A 178 -30.06 -35.72 -38.70
N GLY A 179 -30.54 -34.81 -37.86
CA GLY A 179 -29.87 -34.36 -36.64
C GLY A 179 -29.40 -32.91 -36.71
N THR A 180 -28.97 -32.39 -35.56
CA THR A 180 -28.65 -30.97 -35.37
C THR A 180 -27.53 -30.47 -36.30
N ASN A 181 -26.57 -31.33 -36.66
CA ASN A 181 -25.46 -30.96 -37.54
C ASN A 181 -25.58 -31.57 -38.95
N ALA A 182 -26.79 -31.93 -39.38
CA ALA A 182 -27.02 -32.57 -40.69
C ALA A 182 -26.42 -31.77 -41.85
N ALA A 183 -26.48 -30.43 -41.79
CA ALA A 183 -25.91 -29.55 -42.82
C ALA A 183 -24.38 -29.64 -42.98
N ASN A 184 -23.66 -30.27 -42.04
CA ASN A 184 -22.22 -30.51 -42.16
C ASN A 184 -21.89 -31.84 -42.83
N PHE A 185 -22.89 -32.63 -43.21
CA PHE A 185 -22.72 -33.89 -43.91
C PHE A 185 -23.52 -33.87 -45.21
N SER A 186 -22.97 -34.47 -46.26
CA SER A 186 -23.68 -34.64 -47.52
C SER A 186 -23.44 -36.02 -48.10
N THR A 187 -24.38 -36.48 -48.92
CA THR A 187 -24.20 -37.69 -49.73
C THR A 187 -24.80 -37.44 -51.11
N SER A 188 -24.13 -37.93 -52.14
CA SER A 188 -24.58 -37.89 -53.53
C SER A 188 -25.24 -39.21 -53.97
N ALA A 189 -25.59 -40.06 -53.00
CA ALA A 189 -26.21 -41.35 -53.25
C ALA A 189 -27.56 -41.23 -53.97
N THR A 190 -27.76 -42.09 -54.97
CA THR A 190 -29.01 -42.19 -55.74
C THR A 190 -29.81 -43.43 -55.35
N THR A 191 -31.13 -43.34 -55.48
CA THR A 191 -32.05 -44.50 -55.37
C THR A 191 -31.79 -45.49 -56.50
N GLU A 192 -31.91 -46.79 -56.21
CA GLU A 192 -31.57 -47.88 -57.11
C GLU A 192 -32.19 -49.20 -56.63
N THR A 193 -32.38 -50.14 -57.54
CA THR A 193 -32.74 -51.53 -57.23
C THR A 193 -31.50 -52.41 -57.30
N LEU A 194 -31.18 -53.10 -56.21
CA LEU A 194 -30.10 -54.08 -56.15
C LEU A 194 -30.66 -55.50 -56.27
N ALA A 195 -30.19 -56.27 -57.24
CA ALA A 195 -30.53 -57.69 -57.33
C ALA A 195 -29.94 -58.47 -56.13
N ALA A 196 -30.44 -59.68 -55.88
CA ALA A 196 -29.96 -60.51 -54.77
C ALA A 196 -28.43 -60.70 -54.83
N GLY A 197 -27.75 -60.38 -53.72
CA GLY A 197 -26.29 -60.45 -53.60
C GLY A 197 -25.52 -59.25 -54.16
N GLU A 198 -26.17 -58.28 -54.80
CA GLU A 198 -25.51 -57.06 -55.28
C GLU A 198 -25.20 -56.09 -54.13
N THR A 199 -24.19 -55.25 -54.37
CA THR A 199 -23.72 -54.26 -53.39
C THR A 199 -23.58 -52.88 -54.03
N LYS A 200 -23.82 -51.83 -53.22
CA LYS A 200 -23.63 -50.43 -53.61
C LYS A 200 -22.79 -49.71 -52.56
N THR A 201 -21.68 -49.11 -53.00
CA THR A 201 -20.87 -48.25 -52.14
C THR A 201 -21.47 -46.85 -52.08
N ILE A 202 -21.61 -46.33 -50.86
CA ILE A 202 -22.12 -44.99 -50.56
C ILE A 202 -20.98 -44.17 -49.97
N THR A 203 -20.76 -42.98 -50.51
CA THR A 203 -19.85 -41.98 -49.95
C THR A 203 -20.64 -40.92 -49.19
N VAL A 204 -20.15 -40.59 -48.00
CA VAL A 204 -20.63 -39.48 -47.18
C VAL A 204 -19.46 -38.51 -46.99
N VAL A 205 -19.72 -37.23 -47.24
CA VAL A 205 -18.74 -36.14 -47.12
C VAL A 205 -19.04 -35.36 -45.84
N PHE A 206 -18.02 -35.10 -45.03
CA PHE A 206 -18.08 -34.18 -43.88
C PHE A 206 -17.43 -32.84 -44.26
N GLU A 207 -18.21 -31.76 -44.22
CA GLU A 207 -17.82 -30.38 -44.55
C GLU A 207 -18.27 -29.42 -43.42
N PRO A 208 -17.47 -29.31 -42.34
CA PRO A 208 -17.81 -28.43 -41.24
C PRO A 208 -17.53 -26.96 -41.57
N THR A 209 -18.47 -26.07 -41.23
CA THR A 209 -18.32 -24.61 -41.41
C THR A 209 -18.02 -23.86 -40.11
N ASN A 210 -18.12 -24.53 -38.96
CA ASN A 210 -17.90 -23.94 -37.64
C ASN A 210 -17.26 -24.97 -36.71
N VAL A 211 -16.38 -24.52 -35.80
CA VAL A 211 -15.65 -25.38 -34.86
C VAL A 211 -16.57 -26.18 -33.92
N GLY A 212 -16.07 -27.31 -33.41
CA GLY A 212 -16.74 -28.16 -32.43
C GLY A 212 -17.13 -29.54 -32.96
N GLU A 213 -17.66 -30.38 -32.07
CA GLU A 213 -18.13 -31.72 -32.42
C GLU A 213 -19.41 -31.66 -33.23
N LYS A 214 -19.46 -32.43 -34.32
CA LYS A 214 -20.57 -32.52 -35.27
C LYS A 214 -21.04 -33.96 -35.32
N THR A 215 -22.32 -34.14 -35.00
CA THR A 215 -23.00 -35.45 -35.06
C THR A 215 -24.29 -35.36 -35.88
N ALA A 216 -24.56 -36.40 -36.65
CA ALA A 216 -25.78 -36.59 -37.45
C ALA A 216 -26.07 -38.08 -37.63
N SER A 217 -27.16 -38.43 -38.32
CA SER A 217 -27.51 -39.80 -38.67
C SER A 217 -27.96 -39.86 -40.13
N LEU A 218 -27.40 -40.75 -40.94
CA LEU A 218 -27.86 -41.04 -42.29
C LEU A 218 -28.85 -42.21 -42.25
N GLU A 219 -30.10 -41.96 -42.64
CA GLU A 219 -31.14 -42.98 -42.81
C GLU A 219 -31.21 -43.44 -44.26
N VAL A 220 -31.17 -44.77 -44.46
CA VAL A 220 -31.34 -45.46 -45.74
C VAL A 220 -32.71 -46.12 -45.73
N THR A 221 -33.61 -45.67 -46.60
CA THR A 221 -34.98 -46.19 -46.73
C THR A 221 -35.03 -47.21 -47.86
N THR A 222 -35.55 -48.41 -47.58
CA THR A 222 -35.69 -49.49 -48.56
C THR A 222 -37.04 -50.21 -48.44
N ASN A 223 -37.40 -51.03 -49.44
CA ASN A 223 -38.54 -51.95 -49.35
C ASN A 223 -38.37 -53.08 -48.30
N ALA A 224 -37.18 -53.25 -47.72
CA ALA A 224 -36.90 -54.13 -46.57
C ALA A 224 -36.92 -53.41 -45.21
N GLY A 225 -37.18 -52.09 -45.18
CA GLY A 225 -37.20 -51.25 -43.98
C GLY A 225 -36.16 -50.12 -44.00
N VAL A 226 -36.06 -49.38 -42.89
CA VAL A 226 -35.13 -48.26 -42.72
C VAL A 226 -33.95 -48.68 -41.84
N LYS A 227 -32.73 -48.38 -42.28
CA LYS A 227 -31.49 -48.54 -41.49
C LYS A 227 -30.82 -47.19 -41.29
N ALA A 228 -30.16 -46.98 -40.15
CA ALA A 228 -29.49 -45.72 -39.82
C ALA A 228 -27.99 -45.95 -39.56
N ILE A 229 -27.17 -44.98 -39.98
CA ILE A 229 -25.73 -44.92 -39.72
C ILE A 229 -25.43 -43.65 -38.94
N ALA A 230 -24.75 -43.77 -37.81
CA ALA A 230 -24.30 -42.62 -37.03
C ALA A 230 -23.12 -41.91 -37.73
N LEU A 231 -23.16 -40.59 -37.82
CA LEU A 231 -22.10 -39.75 -38.40
C LEU A 231 -21.47 -38.90 -37.30
N SER A 232 -20.14 -38.87 -37.22
CA SER A 232 -19.43 -38.03 -36.25
C SER A 232 -18.10 -37.49 -36.77
N GLY A 233 -17.81 -36.22 -36.45
CA GLY A 233 -16.54 -35.56 -36.75
C GLY A 233 -16.32 -34.36 -35.85
N LYS A 234 -15.09 -33.86 -35.75
CA LYS A 234 -14.75 -32.65 -34.99
C LYS A 234 -14.19 -31.59 -35.93
N ALA A 235 -14.87 -30.46 -35.99
CA ALA A 235 -14.40 -29.30 -36.73
C ALA A 235 -13.33 -28.56 -35.93
N THR A 236 -12.12 -28.46 -36.46
CA THR A 236 -11.01 -27.68 -35.87
C THR A 236 -10.86 -26.34 -36.57
N ALA A 237 -10.39 -25.31 -35.85
CA ALA A 237 -10.01 -24.05 -36.48
C ALA A 237 -8.78 -24.27 -37.38
N THR A 238 -8.61 -23.43 -38.41
CA THR A 238 -7.39 -23.42 -39.22
C THR A 238 -6.18 -23.11 -38.33
N PRO A 239 -5.10 -23.89 -38.38
CA PRO A 239 -3.90 -23.67 -37.57
C PRO A 239 -3.24 -22.35 -37.96
N MET A 240 -3.11 -21.44 -37.01
CA MET A 240 -2.50 -20.13 -37.19
C MET A 240 -1.73 -19.77 -35.92
N SER A 241 -0.43 -19.48 -36.06
CA SER A 241 0.37 -18.91 -34.97
C SER A 241 0.38 -17.39 -35.13
N VAL A 242 0.30 -16.67 -34.01
CA VAL A 242 0.26 -15.19 -34.03
C VAL A 242 1.22 -14.71 -32.96
N ILE A 243 2.17 -13.87 -33.35
CA ILE A 243 3.15 -13.28 -32.44
C ILE A 243 2.70 -11.88 -32.03
N GLU A 244 2.58 -11.65 -30.74
CA GLU A 244 2.26 -10.33 -30.17
C GLU A 244 3.25 -9.96 -29.08
N PHE A 245 3.48 -8.65 -28.89
CA PHE A 245 4.36 -8.10 -27.88
C PHE A 245 3.60 -7.22 -26.90
N SER A 246 3.98 -7.24 -25.62
CA SER A 246 3.38 -6.37 -24.59
C SER A 246 3.60 -4.87 -24.82
N GLU A 247 4.64 -4.50 -25.58
CA GLU A 247 4.99 -3.12 -25.93
C GLU A 247 5.63 -3.12 -27.32
N SER A 248 5.13 -2.31 -28.26
CA SER A 248 5.73 -2.07 -29.58
C SER A 248 5.34 -0.68 -30.09
N PRO A 249 6.29 0.26 -30.33
CA PRO A 249 7.73 0.13 -30.15
C PRO A 249 8.15 0.15 -28.66
N ILE A 250 9.27 -0.48 -28.32
CA ILE A 250 9.89 -0.34 -27.00
C ILE A 250 10.50 1.06 -26.91
N SER A 251 10.02 1.88 -25.98
CA SER A 251 10.58 3.21 -25.74
C SER A 251 11.33 3.29 -24.43
N PHE A 252 12.62 3.62 -24.47
CA PHE A 252 13.48 3.81 -23.30
C PHE A 252 13.53 5.26 -22.82
N GLY A 253 12.85 6.20 -23.50
CA GLY A 253 12.85 7.61 -23.12
C GLY A 253 14.26 8.22 -23.13
N ASN A 254 14.56 9.05 -22.14
CA ASN A 254 15.88 9.68 -21.97
C ASN A 254 16.72 8.85 -21.00
N VAL A 255 17.94 8.49 -21.42
CA VAL A 255 18.92 7.78 -20.61
C VAL A 255 20.25 8.50 -20.73
N GLU A 256 20.95 8.71 -19.62
CA GLU A 256 22.25 9.37 -19.65
C GLU A 256 23.29 8.51 -20.38
N VAL A 257 24.19 9.16 -21.12
CA VAL A 257 25.26 8.46 -21.86
C VAL A 257 26.10 7.62 -20.91
N GLY A 258 26.15 6.31 -21.16
CA GLY A 258 26.89 5.32 -20.37
C GLY A 258 26.05 4.56 -19.32
N GLU A 259 24.84 5.03 -19.01
CA GLU A 259 23.94 4.38 -18.05
C GLU A 259 23.04 3.34 -18.74
N ASP A 260 22.58 2.37 -17.94
CA ASP A 260 21.77 1.24 -18.38
C ASP A 260 20.28 1.47 -18.01
N LEU A 261 19.37 1.30 -18.97
CA LEU A 261 17.94 1.13 -18.70
C LEU A 261 17.42 -0.15 -19.33
N SER A 262 16.83 -1.02 -18.50
CA SER A 262 16.25 -2.28 -18.94
C SER A 262 14.72 -2.27 -18.91
N LYS A 263 14.10 -3.00 -19.84
CA LYS A 263 12.66 -3.27 -19.88
C LYS A 263 12.38 -4.75 -20.12
N ASN A 264 11.38 -5.28 -19.40
CA ASN A 264 10.84 -6.62 -19.63
C ASN A 264 9.75 -6.56 -20.69
N ILE A 265 9.89 -7.37 -21.73
CA ILE A 265 8.94 -7.50 -22.83
C ILE A 265 8.40 -8.91 -22.82
N ILE A 266 7.08 -9.02 -22.98
CA ILE A 266 6.39 -10.29 -23.10
C ILE A 266 6.11 -10.51 -24.58
N VAL A 267 6.57 -11.64 -25.11
CA VAL A 267 6.11 -12.18 -26.39
C VAL A 267 5.05 -13.26 -26.12
N SER A 268 3.94 -13.20 -26.84
CA SER A 268 2.79 -14.07 -26.64
C SER A 268 2.41 -14.75 -27.94
N ASN A 269 1.92 -16.00 -27.84
CA ASN A 269 1.26 -16.67 -28.95
C ASN A 269 -0.26 -16.57 -28.80
N THR A 270 -0.90 -15.63 -29.51
CA THR A 270 -2.36 -15.46 -29.50
C THR A 270 -3.07 -16.33 -30.56
N GLY A 271 -2.29 -17.14 -31.29
CA GLY A 271 -2.78 -18.12 -32.24
C GLY A 271 -3.31 -19.40 -31.58
N ASN A 272 -3.67 -20.38 -32.42
CA ASN A 272 -4.21 -21.68 -32.01
C ASN A 272 -3.29 -22.86 -32.36
N THR A 273 -2.09 -22.59 -32.90
CA THR A 273 -0.99 -23.54 -33.12
C THR A 273 0.30 -22.98 -32.55
N ASP A 274 1.31 -23.84 -32.33
CA ASP A 274 2.60 -23.46 -31.77
C ASP A 274 3.29 -22.36 -32.60
N LEU A 275 3.72 -21.29 -31.92
CA LEU A 275 4.57 -20.25 -32.48
C LEU A 275 6.03 -20.66 -32.32
N GLU A 276 6.73 -20.89 -33.43
CA GLU A 276 8.14 -21.22 -33.44
C GLU A 276 8.96 -19.98 -33.79
N ILE A 277 9.79 -19.50 -32.85
CA ILE A 277 10.80 -18.48 -33.11
C ILE A 277 12.11 -19.19 -33.45
N THR A 278 12.56 -19.07 -34.70
CA THR A 278 13.69 -19.85 -35.24
C THR A 278 14.99 -19.07 -35.25
N ASN A 279 14.93 -17.75 -35.33
CA ASN A 279 16.09 -16.88 -35.28
C ASN A 279 15.70 -15.48 -34.82
N VAL A 280 16.61 -14.79 -34.12
CA VAL A 280 16.40 -13.42 -33.67
C VAL A 280 17.67 -12.60 -33.85
N ASN A 281 17.55 -11.44 -34.47
CA ASN A 281 18.66 -10.51 -34.69
C ASN A 281 18.24 -9.07 -34.34
N ILE A 282 19.16 -8.29 -33.80
CA ILE A 282 18.99 -6.84 -33.72
C ILE A 282 19.44 -6.23 -35.04
N ILE A 283 18.57 -5.44 -35.66
CA ILE A 283 18.86 -4.68 -36.87
C ILE A 283 18.74 -3.18 -36.59
N GLY A 284 19.52 -2.35 -37.27
CA GLY A 284 19.46 -0.90 -37.10
C GLY A 284 20.70 -0.20 -37.64
N GLY A 285 20.71 1.12 -37.54
CA GLY A 285 21.84 1.96 -37.94
C GLY A 285 23.01 1.91 -36.94
N SER A 286 23.86 2.94 -36.97
CA SER A 286 25.05 3.06 -36.11
C SER A 286 24.75 3.01 -34.61
N SER A 287 23.52 3.29 -34.19
CA SER A 287 23.08 3.27 -32.78
C SER A 287 22.52 1.92 -32.31
N SER A 288 22.52 0.89 -33.16
CA SER A 288 22.01 -0.45 -32.80
C SER A 288 22.81 -1.13 -31.68
N SER A 289 24.09 -0.82 -31.56
CA SER A 289 24.96 -1.31 -30.48
C SER A 289 24.56 -0.79 -29.09
N SER A 290 23.75 0.26 -29.01
CA SER A 290 23.18 0.74 -27.76
C SER A 290 22.04 -0.11 -27.24
N PHE A 291 21.53 -1.08 -28.02
CA PHE A 291 20.45 -1.98 -27.61
C PHE A 291 20.97 -3.42 -27.48
N THR A 292 20.64 -4.09 -26.39
CA THR A 292 21.06 -5.47 -26.14
C THR A 292 19.89 -6.28 -25.58
N VAL A 293 19.79 -7.55 -25.98
CA VAL A 293 18.92 -8.52 -25.31
C VAL A 293 19.73 -9.20 -24.21
N ILE A 294 19.25 -9.17 -22.98
CA ILE A 294 19.93 -9.81 -21.85
C ILE A 294 19.87 -11.34 -22.03
N GLY A 295 21.02 -12.01 -21.94
CA GLY A 295 21.17 -13.42 -22.31
C GLY A 295 21.42 -13.66 -23.81
N GLY A 296 21.47 -12.60 -24.62
CA GLY A 296 21.73 -12.66 -26.07
C GLY A 296 20.48 -13.02 -26.88
N THR A 297 20.49 -12.73 -28.19
CA THR A 297 19.31 -12.97 -29.05
C THR A 297 18.98 -14.45 -29.24
N SER A 298 19.97 -15.35 -29.11
CA SER A 298 19.75 -16.80 -29.15
C SER A 298 18.89 -17.31 -27.99
N SER A 299 18.82 -16.58 -26.86
CA SER A 299 17.94 -16.91 -25.73
C SER A 299 16.44 -16.79 -26.06
N LEU A 300 16.11 -16.12 -27.17
CA LEU A 300 14.74 -15.90 -27.62
C LEU A 300 14.25 -16.98 -28.60
N ILE A 301 15.14 -17.85 -29.10
CA ILE A 301 14.79 -18.97 -29.99
C ILE A 301 14.07 -20.04 -29.18
N ARG A 302 12.79 -20.26 -29.46
CA ARG A 302 11.92 -21.18 -28.71
C ARG A 302 10.59 -21.42 -29.41
N THR A 303 9.88 -22.45 -28.96
CA THR A 303 8.48 -22.69 -29.26
C THR A 303 7.60 -22.13 -28.13
N ILE A 304 6.53 -21.43 -28.48
CA ILE A 304 5.53 -20.88 -27.55
C ILE A 304 4.19 -21.50 -27.90
N ALA A 305 3.62 -22.31 -27.01
CA ALA A 305 2.34 -22.97 -27.23
C ALA A 305 1.18 -21.94 -27.29
N PRO A 306 0.02 -22.29 -27.88
CA PRO A 306 -1.15 -21.41 -27.91
C PRO A 306 -1.55 -20.89 -26.53
N GLY A 307 -1.66 -19.57 -26.40
CA GLY A 307 -2.01 -18.89 -25.14
C GLY A 307 -0.83 -18.72 -24.16
N ASP A 308 0.32 -19.34 -24.42
CA ASP A 308 1.51 -19.16 -23.60
C ASP A 308 2.25 -17.86 -23.92
N THR A 309 3.08 -17.45 -22.97
CA THR A 309 3.89 -16.24 -23.07
C THR A 309 5.33 -16.52 -22.64
N TYR A 310 6.24 -15.67 -23.10
CA TYR A 310 7.64 -15.66 -22.68
C TYR A 310 8.10 -14.23 -22.41
N THR A 311 8.73 -14.01 -21.26
CA THR A 311 9.27 -12.69 -20.90
C THR A 311 10.76 -12.67 -21.15
N PHE A 312 11.25 -11.61 -21.80
CA PHE A 312 12.67 -11.35 -22.00
C PHE A 312 13.00 -9.89 -21.68
N GLU A 313 14.26 -9.63 -21.38
CA GLU A 313 14.73 -8.30 -20.99
C GLU A 313 15.56 -7.68 -22.12
N VAL A 314 15.26 -6.42 -22.42
CA VAL A 314 15.99 -5.59 -23.38
C VAL A 314 16.58 -4.41 -22.63
N LYS A 315 17.87 -4.14 -22.88
CA LYS A 315 18.61 -3.06 -22.26
C LYS A 315 19.08 -2.03 -23.28
N PHE A 316 18.91 -0.75 -22.95
CA PHE A 316 19.43 0.40 -23.67
C PHE A 316 20.56 1.07 -22.90
N THR A 317 21.71 1.23 -23.55
CA THR A 317 22.93 1.89 -23.05
C THR A 317 23.44 2.87 -24.11
N PRO A 318 23.04 4.15 -24.08
CA PRO A 318 23.48 5.12 -25.09
C PRO A 318 24.98 5.41 -24.97
N SER A 319 25.71 5.32 -26.08
CA SER A 319 27.16 5.63 -26.12
C SER A 319 27.48 7.08 -26.51
N SER A 320 26.47 7.86 -26.89
CA SER A 320 26.58 9.27 -27.28
C SER A 320 25.25 9.98 -27.10
N GLN A 321 25.27 11.31 -27.02
CA GLN A 321 24.02 12.08 -26.95
C GLN A 321 23.24 12.03 -28.27
N GLY A 322 21.91 12.08 -28.19
CA GLY A 322 21.00 12.09 -29.33
C GLY A 322 20.12 10.85 -29.44
N PHE A 323 19.25 10.86 -30.44
CA PHE A 323 18.27 9.81 -30.67
C PHE A 323 18.92 8.53 -31.23
N ALA A 324 18.59 7.39 -30.63
CA ALA A 324 19.01 6.06 -31.04
C ALA A 324 17.79 5.19 -31.36
N SER A 325 17.88 4.41 -32.44
CA SER A 325 16.82 3.46 -32.82
C SER A 325 17.38 2.17 -33.40
N ALA A 326 16.64 1.08 -33.20
CA ALA A 326 16.91 -0.25 -33.71
C ALA A 326 15.60 -1.04 -33.79
N SER A 327 15.64 -2.28 -34.24
CA SER A 327 14.51 -3.22 -34.16
C SER A 327 15.02 -4.63 -33.90
N ILE A 328 14.30 -5.37 -33.07
CA ILE A 328 14.51 -6.81 -32.93
C ILE A 328 13.71 -7.49 -34.03
N ARG A 329 14.38 -8.22 -34.92
CA ARG A 329 13.75 -8.99 -36.00
C ARG A 329 13.59 -10.44 -35.56
N PHE A 330 12.36 -10.92 -35.51
CA PHE A 330 12.00 -12.29 -35.14
C PHE A 330 11.62 -13.08 -36.40
N PHE A 331 12.38 -14.12 -36.71
CA PHE A 331 12.01 -15.10 -37.72
C PHE A 331 11.12 -16.16 -37.07
N ASN A 332 9.95 -16.40 -37.63
CA ASN A 332 8.94 -17.26 -37.00
C ASN A 332 8.02 -17.95 -38.02
N ASN A 333 7.17 -18.86 -37.56
CA ASN A 333 6.24 -19.63 -38.39
C ASN A 333 4.82 -19.01 -38.53
N SER A 334 4.60 -17.77 -38.09
CA SER A 334 3.32 -17.07 -38.32
C SER A 334 3.14 -16.69 -39.79
N SER A 335 1.95 -16.18 -40.12
CA SER A 335 1.63 -15.72 -41.48
C SER A 335 2.60 -14.65 -42.01
N GLU A 336 3.23 -13.86 -41.13
CA GLU A 336 4.17 -12.81 -41.54
C GLU A 336 5.59 -13.34 -41.79
N ASN A 337 5.92 -14.55 -41.31
CA ASN A 337 7.27 -15.19 -41.28
C ASN A 337 8.37 -14.39 -40.57
N GLU A 338 8.28 -13.07 -40.54
CA GLU A 338 9.18 -12.14 -39.88
C GLU A 338 8.39 -11.01 -39.24
N VAL A 339 8.68 -10.72 -37.97
CA VAL A 339 8.08 -9.59 -37.26
C VAL A 339 9.17 -8.71 -36.65
N PHE A 340 8.99 -7.40 -36.75
CA PHE A 340 9.92 -6.40 -36.24
C PHE A 340 9.36 -5.74 -34.99
N LEU A 341 10.14 -5.74 -33.93
CA LEU A 341 9.85 -5.03 -32.70
C LEU A 341 10.77 -3.80 -32.62
N PRO A 342 10.28 -2.59 -32.97
CA PRO A 342 11.12 -1.40 -32.99
C PRO A 342 11.47 -0.95 -31.58
N MET A 343 12.64 -0.35 -31.43
CA MET A 343 13.19 0.16 -30.19
C MET A 343 13.71 1.58 -30.40
N ASN A 344 13.47 2.47 -29.44
CA ASN A 344 14.00 3.82 -29.46
C ASN A 344 14.38 4.31 -28.06
N GLY A 345 15.35 5.22 -28.00
CA GLY A 345 15.78 5.91 -26.79
C GLY A 345 16.65 7.12 -27.15
N THR A 346 16.78 8.09 -26.26
CA THR A 346 17.63 9.26 -26.45
C THR A 346 18.73 9.27 -25.41
N GLY A 347 19.97 9.27 -25.86
CA GLY A 347 21.13 9.55 -25.01
C GLY A 347 21.11 11.02 -24.60
N THR A 348 21.06 11.31 -23.30
CA THR A 348 21.15 12.68 -22.78
C THR A 348 22.52 12.92 -22.15
N ALA A 349 22.93 14.20 -22.10
CA ALA A 349 24.10 14.58 -21.31
C ALA A 349 23.90 14.16 -19.85
N PRO A 350 24.97 13.79 -19.12
CA PRO A 350 24.89 13.60 -17.67
C PRO A 350 24.29 14.85 -17.04
N ALA A 351 23.37 14.67 -16.11
CA ALA A 351 22.76 15.79 -15.42
C ALA A 351 23.83 16.56 -14.62
N GLN A 352 24.06 17.83 -14.98
CA GLN A 352 25.05 18.67 -14.30
C GLN A 352 24.41 19.52 -13.21
N PRO A 353 25.06 19.67 -12.04
CA PRO A 353 24.64 20.62 -11.03
C PRO A 353 24.96 22.06 -11.47
N ALA A 354 24.16 23.03 -11.01
CA ALA A 354 24.38 24.44 -11.28
C ALA A 354 24.15 25.27 -10.02
N ILE A 355 25.22 25.72 -9.37
CA ILE A 355 25.16 26.50 -8.14
C ILE A 355 24.66 27.92 -8.43
N ALA A 356 23.73 28.36 -7.59
CA ALA A 356 23.25 29.72 -7.49
C ALA A 356 23.09 30.11 -6.01
N PHE A 357 22.99 31.40 -5.74
CA PHE A 357 22.65 31.92 -4.42
C PHE A 357 21.31 32.68 -4.51
N SER A 358 20.49 32.59 -3.47
CA SER A 358 19.25 33.40 -3.40
C SER A 358 19.53 34.90 -3.33
N GLU A 359 20.73 35.26 -2.87
CA GLU A 359 21.18 36.64 -2.72
C GLU A 359 22.48 36.89 -3.48
N THR A 360 22.71 38.13 -3.88
CA THR A 360 23.99 38.55 -4.51
C THR A 360 24.97 39.14 -3.50
N GLY A 361 24.49 39.48 -2.31
CA GLY A 361 25.29 39.92 -1.18
C GLY A 361 24.46 39.99 0.10
N LEU A 362 25.12 39.88 1.26
CA LEU A 362 24.50 40.12 2.55
C LEU A 362 25.04 41.42 3.15
N ASN A 363 24.16 42.37 3.46
CA ASN A 363 24.54 43.62 4.11
C ASN A 363 23.86 43.72 5.48
N PHE A 364 24.66 43.64 6.53
CA PHE A 364 24.22 43.69 7.93
C PHE A 364 23.91 45.11 8.41
N GLY A 365 24.13 46.11 7.56
CA GLY A 365 23.95 47.51 7.92
C GLY A 365 24.94 47.95 8.97
N ASP A 366 24.50 48.86 9.82
CA ASP A 366 25.29 49.47 10.88
C ASP A 366 25.15 48.64 12.18
N VAL A 367 26.27 48.17 12.71
CA VAL A 367 26.32 47.41 13.96
C VAL A 367 27.39 48.01 14.87
N THR A 368 27.07 48.25 16.13
CA THR A 368 28.02 48.77 17.11
C THR A 368 29.17 47.78 17.33
N VAL A 369 30.41 48.30 17.38
CA VAL A 369 31.61 47.48 17.66
C VAL A 369 31.42 46.68 18.95
N GLY A 370 31.74 45.37 18.89
CA GLY A 370 31.59 44.44 20.01
C GLY A 370 30.23 43.73 20.09
N ASN A 371 29.19 44.26 19.45
CA ASN A 371 27.87 43.64 19.40
C ASN A 371 27.67 42.78 18.16
N SER A 372 26.82 41.76 18.25
CA SER A 372 26.34 41.02 17.07
C SER A 372 25.11 41.70 16.48
N GLY A 373 25.12 41.90 15.16
CA GLY A 373 23.94 42.31 14.40
C GLY A 373 22.92 41.18 14.25
N ASN A 374 21.81 41.48 13.57
CA ASN A 374 20.82 40.47 13.20
C ASN A 374 21.46 39.41 12.29
N ASP A 375 21.09 38.15 12.48
CA ASP A 375 21.47 37.07 11.58
C ASP A 375 20.77 37.27 10.23
N LEU A 376 21.53 37.12 9.14
CA LEU A 376 21.00 37.14 7.78
C LEU A 376 21.22 35.78 7.13
N THR A 377 20.23 35.32 6.39
CA THR A 377 20.23 34.02 5.72
C THR A 377 20.31 34.19 4.20
N PHE A 378 20.98 33.25 3.54
CA PHE A 378 20.90 33.06 2.10
C PHE A 378 20.85 31.56 1.79
N ALA A 379 20.28 31.21 0.65
CA ALA A 379 20.19 29.84 0.20
C ALA A 379 21.26 29.56 -0.85
N ILE A 380 22.01 28.47 -0.67
CA ILE A 380 22.78 27.83 -1.74
C ILE A 380 21.80 26.96 -2.52
N GLN A 381 21.56 27.31 -3.77
CA GLN A 381 20.57 26.67 -4.64
C GLN A 381 21.25 25.82 -5.70
N ASN A 382 20.64 24.68 -6.01
CA ASN A 382 21.00 23.89 -7.17
C ASN A 382 19.95 24.06 -8.27
N ASN A 383 20.26 24.91 -9.26
CA ASN A 383 19.41 25.14 -10.43
C ASN A 383 19.74 24.17 -11.58
N GLY A 384 20.65 23.22 -11.34
CA GLY A 384 21.02 22.18 -12.28
C GLY A 384 20.11 20.96 -12.19
N GLN A 385 20.40 19.96 -13.02
CA GLN A 385 19.65 18.71 -13.07
C GLN A 385 20.38 17.56 -12.34
N GLY A 386 21.67 17.73 -12.02
CA GLY A 386 22.46 16.78 -11.23
C GLY A 386 22.59 17.21 -9.77
N ASN A 387 22.94 16.28 -8.87
CA ASN A 387 23.21 16.61 -7.46
C ASN A 387 24.41 17.55 -7.32
N LEU A 388 24.21 18.66 -6.61
CA LEU A 388 25.26 19.60 -6.26
C LEU A 388 25.92 19.15 -4.96
N GLU A 389 27.15 18.68 -5.06
CA GLU A 389 27.99 18.31 -3.93
C GLU A 389 28.81 19.52 -3.49
N VAL A 390 28.44 20.11 -2.35
CA VAL A 390 29.18 21.18 -1.70
C VAL A 390 30.22 20.56 -0.79
N SER A 391 31.50 20.71 -1.13
CA SER A 391 32.61 20.14 -0.37
C SER A 391 33.03 21.02 0.81
N ASN A 392 32.87 22.33 0.70
CA ASN A 392 33.34 23.28 1.70
C ASN A 392 32.58 24.61 1.63
N ILE A 393 32.34 25.22 2.79
CA ILE A 393 31.77 26.56 2.93
C ILE A 393 32.63 27.31 3.94
N ARG A 394 33.25 28.42 3.53
CA ARG A 394 34.19 29.15 4.38
C ARG A 394 34.12 30.66 4.19
N MET A 395 34.52 31.39 5.22
CA MET A 395 34.79 32.82 5.13
C MET A 395 36.15 33.07 4.47
N SER A 396 36.26 34.15 3.70
CA SER A 396 37.50 34.60 3.07
C SER A 396 37.58 36.12 3.00
N GLY A 397 38.79 36.68 2.96
CA GLY A 397 39.05 38.11 2.84
C GLY A 397 39.50 38.79 4.15
N ALA A 398 39.95 40.04 4.04
CA ALA A 398 40.67 40.75 5.10
C ALA A 398 39.84 41.01 6.38
N ASN A 399 38.51 41.12 6.28
CA ASN A 399 37.63 41.35 7.43
C ASN A 399 36.84 40.10 7.85
N ALA A 400 37.22 38.91 7.39
CA ALA A 400 36.49 37.66 7.64
C ALA A 400 36.25 37.37 9.13
N ASN A 401 37.18 37.76 10.00
CA ASN A 401 37.08 37.62 11.46
C ASN A 401 35.93 38.43 12.11
N ASN A 402 35.31 39.37 11.38
CA ASN A 402 34.14 40.11 11.86
C ASN A 402 32.83 39.39 11.53
N PHE A 403 32.87 38.26 10.83
CA PHE A 403 31.71 37.51 10.41
C PHE A 403 31.81 36.06 10.88
N THR A 404 30.67 35.42 11.12
CA THR A 404 30.61 34.03 11.55
C THR A 404 29.50 33.32 10.81
N LEU A 405 29.76 32.09 10.38
CA LEU A 405 28.77 31.19 9.81
C LEU A 405 28.12 30.41 10.95
N VAL A 406 26.81 30.58 11.15
CA VAL A 406 26.10 30.09 12.34
C VAL A 406 25.69 28.63 12.18
N ASN A 407 25.13 28.27 11.01
CA ASN A 407 24.63 26.93 10.71
C ASN A 407 25.27 26.38 9.42
N VAL A 408 26.55 26.03 9.50
CA VAL A 408 27.26 25.40 8.39
C VAL A 408 27.60 23.96 8.71
N SER A 409 27.13 23.08 7.84
CA SER A 409 27.58 21.71 7.72
C SER A 409 28.11 21.55 6.30
N ALA A 410 29.31 20.99 6.16
CA ALA A 410 29.91 20.60 4.88
C ALA A 410 30.78 19.36 5.14
N PRO A 411 30.79 18.35 4.24
CA PRO A 411 30.15 18.35 2.92
C PRO A 411 28.61 18.24 2.96
N GLN A 412 27.93 18.70 1.91
CA GLN A 412 26.47 18.65 1.74
C GLN A 412 26.10 18.29 0.29
N THR A 413 25.08 17.44 0.12
CA THR A 413 24.49 17.12 -1.19
C THR A 413 23.17 17.85 -1.34
N ILE A 414 23.04 18.68 -2.36
CA ILE A 414 21.82 19.44 -2.68
C ILE A 414 21.21 18.86 -3.95
N ALA A 415 20.04 18.22 -3.82
CA ALA A 415 19.31 17.66 -4.94
C ALA A 415 18.91 18.74 -5.98
N PRO A 416 18.66 18.36 -7.25
CA PRO A 416 18.16 19.28 -8.27
C PRO A 416 16.95 20.10 -7.80
N ASN A 417 16.94 21.39 -8.12
CA ASN A 417 15.91 22.36 -7.73
C ASN A 417 15.68 22.49 -6.21
N SER A 418 16.62 22.02 -5.38
CA SER A 418 16.61 22.16 -3.92
C SER A 418 17.63 23.19 -3.45
N PHE A 419 17.63 23.48 -2.15
CA PHE A 419 18.54 24.45 -1.55
C PHE A 419 19.01 24.06 -0.15
N TYR A 420 20.13 24.64 0.28
CA TYR A 420 20.67 24.59 1.63
C TYR A 420 20.77 26.01 2.19
N GLU A 421 20.12 26.27 3.33
CA GLU A 421 20.09 27.59 3.94
C GLU A 421 21.30 27.82 4.86
N VAL A 422 22.02 28.90 4.61
CA VAL A 422 23.19 29.33 5.39
C VAL A 422 22.89 30.66 6.07
N THR A 423 23.16 30.71 7.36
CA THR A 423 23.02 31.88 8.23
C THR A 423 24.39 32.43 8.53
N ALA A 424 24.56 33.73 8.30
CA ALA A 424 25.75 34.47 8.67
C ALA A 424 25.40 35.52 9.73
N ARG A 425 26.38 35.82 10.57
CA ARG A 425 26.32 36.84 11.62
C ARG A 425 27.46 37.82 11.43
N PHE A 426 27.20 39.11 11.66
CA PHE A 426 28.22 40.17 11.69
C PHE A 426 28.45 40.65 13.12
N THR A 427 29.70 40.65 13.59
CA THR A 427 30.15 41.17 14.89
C THR A 427 31.43 42.00 14.65
N PRO A 428 31.30 43.32 14.40
CA PRO A 428 32.46 44.16 14.10
C PRO A 428 33.40 44.28 15.31
N GLN A 429 34.70 44.08 15.08
CA GLN A 429 35.76 44.25 16.09
C GLN A 429 36.40 45.65 16.07
N SER A 430 36.09 46.46 15.07
CA SER A 430 36.57 47.84 14.93
C SER A 430 35.64 48.67 14.06
N GLU A 431 35.74 50.00 14.16
CA GLU A 431 34.93 50.93 13.37
C GLU A 431 35.21 50.79 11.86
N GLY A 432 34.24 51.20 11.06
CA GLY A 432 34.35 51.36 9.61
C GLY A 432 33.70 50.22 8.84
N GLN A 433 33.71 50.34 7.51
CA GLN A 433 33.16 49.30 6.65
C GLN A 433 33.99 48.02 6.73
N LYS A 434 33.30 46.90 6.93
CA LYS A 434 33.85 45.55 6.89
C LYS A 434 33.23 44.84 5.70
N GLN A 435 34.10 44.20 4.92
CA GLN A 435 33.69 43.39 3.79
C GLN A 435 34.52 42.11 3.75
N ALA A 436 33.85 41.00 3.49
CA ALA A 436 34.43 39.68 3.30
C ALA A 436 33.64 38.93 2.21
N MET A 437 34.01 37.68 1.97
CA MET A 437 33.29 36.77 1.08
C MET A 437 32.97 35.47 1.80
N ILE A 438 31.80 34.91 1.52
CA ILE A 438 31.51 33.50 1.78
C ILE A 438 31.82 32.75 0.50
N VAL A 439 32.74 31.78 0.57
CA VAL A 439 33.17 30.96 -0.56
C VAL A 439 32.61 29.55 -0.40
N VAL A 440 31.92 29.07 -1.43
CA VAL A 440 31.36 27.74 -1.53
C VAL A 440 32.12 26.97 -2.61
N GLU A 441 32.70 25.84 -2.24
CA GLU A 441 33.40 24.92 -3.16
C GLU A 441 32.46 23.74 -3.47
N SER A 442 32.29 23.41 -4.75
CA SER A 442 31.32 22.40 -5.19
C SER A 442 31.73 21.66 -6.47
N ASN A 443 30.97 20.63 -6.84
CA ASN A 443 31.11 19.89 -8.10
C ASN A 443 30.42 20.56 -9.31
N ASP A 444 29.96 21.82 -9.21
CA ASP A 444 29.49 22.57 -10.40
C ASP A 444 30.66 22.72 -11.40
N PRO A 445 30.54 22.17 -12.63
CA PRO A 445 31.63 22.18 -13.60
C PRO A 445 31.95 23.58 -14.16
N THR A 446 31.01 24.51 -14.08
CA THR A 446 31.17 25.90 -14.54
C THR A 446 31.59 26.85 -13.42
N LYS A 447 31.24 26.53 -12.17
CA LYS A 447 31.53 27.33 -10.97
C LYS A 447 31.98 26.45 -9.79
N PRO A 448 33.14 25.79 -9.89
CA PRO A 448 33.62 24.90 -8.83
C PRO A 448 33.94 25.65 -7.52
N SER A 449 34.16 26.96 -7.59
CA SER A 449 34.20 27.86 -6.45
C SER A 449 33.33 29.08 -6.75
N TYR A 450 32.30 29.30 -5.92
CA TYR A 450 31.35 30.41 -6.08
C TYR A 450 31.25 31.20 -4.78
N ALA A 451 31.25 32.53 -4.88
CA ALA A 451 31.36 33.40 -3.73
C ALA A 451 30.28 34.48 -3.73
N ILE A 452 29.81 34.81 -2.53
CA ILE A 452 28.90 35.92 -2.26
C ILE A 452 29.58 36.93 -1.35
N ILE A 453 29.37 38.21 -1.61
CA ILE A 453 29.95 39.30 -0.81
C ILE A 453 29.12 39.48 0.46
N ILE A 454 29.79 39.65 1.59
CA ILE A 454 29.16 39.98 2.87
C ILE A 454 29.78 41.27 3.41
N SER A 455 28.93 42.20 3.85
CA SER A 455 29.33 43.51 4.33
C SER A 455 28.53 43.98 5.55
N GLY A 456 29.12 44.93 6.26
CA GLY A 456 28.48 45.66 7.36
C GLY A 456 29.40 46.78 7.80
N LYS A 457 28.89 47.76 8.54
CA LYS A 457 29.69 48.86 9.09
C LYS A 457 29.74 48.75 10.60
N GLY A 458 30.95 48.64 11.14
CA GLY A 458 31.19 48.83 12.57
C GLY A 458 30.98 50.30 12.92
N LEU A 459 29.98 50.62 13.73
CA LEU A 459 29.82 51.94 14.33
C LEU A 459 30.57 52.02 15.66
N GLN A 460 31.17 53.17 15.92
CA GLN A 460 31.62 53.52 17.26
C GLN A 460 30.43 53.37 18.22
N ALA A 461 30.65 52.74 19.38
CA ALA A 461 29.64 52.74 20.44
C ALA A 461 29.29 54.20 20.73
N ALA A 462 28.00 54.54 20.62
CA ALA A 462 27.54 55.88 20.95
C ALA A 462 28.00 56.18 22.38
N THR A 463 28.70 57.28 22.60
CA THR A 463 28.96 57.78 23.95
C THR A 463 27.58 57.99 24.58
N GLY A 464 27.17 57.05 25.44
CA GLY A 464 25.93 57.18 26.19
C GLY A 464 25.96 58.48 26.99
N ASN A 465 24.78 58.99 27.36
CA ASN A 465 24.69 60.16 28.23
C ASN A 465 25.62 59.95 29.43
N ILE A 466 26.62 60.82 29.58
CA ILE A 466 27.59 60.74 30.66
C ILE A 466 26.90 61.18 31.96
N VAL A 467 27.07 60.41 33.03
CA VAL A 467 26.59 60.78 34.35
C VAL A 467 27.41 61.96 34.87
N ASN A 468 26.75 63.05 35.25
CA ASN A 468 27.39 64.21 35.86
C ASN A 468 27.84 63.87 37.29
N ILE A 469 29.15 63.76 37.49
CA ILE A 469 29.75 63.44 38.79
C ILE A 469 30.79 64.54 39.10
N PRO A 470 30.41 65.60 39.83
CA PRO A 470 31.25 66.78 40.03
C PRO A 470 32.39 66.59 41.04
N ASP A 471 32.26 65.67 42.01
CA ASP A 471 33.33 65.35 42.96
C ASP A 471 34.37 64.44 42.30
N ALA A 472 35.60 64.94 42.19
CA ALA A 472 36.67 64.23 41.51
C ALA A 472 37.06 62.90 42.21
N ASN A 473 36.96 62.84 43.53
CA ASN A 473 37.27 61.62 44.29
C ASN A 473 36.17 60.58 44.07
N PHE A 474 34.90 61.01 44.03
CA PHE A 474 33.79 60.13 43.73
C PHE A 474 33.85 59.61 42.28
N LYS A 475 34.10 60.50 41.30
CA LYS A 475 34.30 60.11 39.90
C LYS A 475 35.44 59.11 39.76
N SER A 476 36.59 59.37 40.38
CA SER A 476 37.75 58.49 40.32
C SER A 476 37.45 57.10 40.90
N ALA A 477 36.68 57.02 42.00
CA ALA A 477 36.29 55.76 42.60
C ALA A 477 35.36 54.93 41.69
N LEU A 478 34.40 55.58 41.00
CA LEU A 478 33.49 54.91 40.08
C LEU A 478 34.18 54.45 38.80
N VAL A 479 34.98 55.34 38.19
CA VAL A 479 35.75 55.04 36.96
C VAL A 479 36.79 53.95 37.19
N GLY A 480 37.38 53.90 38.38
CA GLY A 480 38.33 52.85 38.79
C GLY A 480 37.69 51.48 39.02
N ASN A 481 36.37 51.39 39.05
CA ASN A 481 35.64 50.13 39.19
C ASN A 481 35.28 49.58 37.80
N SER A 482 36.01 48.56 37.35
CA SER A 482 35.79 47.92 36.04
C SER A 482 34.45 47.22 35.87
N SER A 483 33.71 46.97 36.96
CA SER A 483 32.35 46.45 36.89
C SER A 483 31.31 47.55 36.70
N ILE A 484 31.67 48.81 36.95
CA ILE A 484 30.85 49.98 36.66
C ILE A 484 31.27 50.54 35.30
N ASN A 485 32.54 50.93 35.15
CA ASN A 485 33.13 51.41 33.90
C ASN A 485 33.49 50.24 32.97
N THR A 486 32.45 49.61 32.41
CA THR A 486 32.54 48.38 31.62
C THR A 486 33.20 48.58 30.26
N ASN A 487 33.10 49.78 29.69
CA ASN A 487 33.76 50.11 28.42
C ASN A 487 35.19 50.64 28.62
N GLY A 488 35.58 50.97 29.86
CA GLY A 488 36.93 51.42 30.21
C GLY A 488 37.32 52.76 29.61
N ASP A 489 36.34 53.60 29.22
CA ASP A 489 36.60 54.83 28.47
C ASP A 489 36.97 56.04 29.35
N GLY A 490 36.93 55.85 30.68
CA GLY A 490 37.30 56.87 31.66
C GLY A 490 36.12 57.74 32.08
N GLU A 491 34.95 57.53 31.50
CA GLU A 491 33.69 58.14 31.89
C GLU A 491 32.75 57.10 32.50
N ILE A 492 31.61 57.55 33.04
CA ILE A 492 30.53 56.66 33.48
C ILE A 492 29.31 57.03 32.67
N GLN A 493 28.76 56.10 31.89
CA GLN A 493 27.53 56.36 31.15
C GLN A 493 26.30 55.97 31.97
N VAL A 494 25.17 56.62 31.69
CA VAL A 494 23.88 56.30 32.32
C VAL A 494 23.55 54.80 32.21
N SER A 495 23.85 54.18 31.06
CA SER A 495 23.65 52.75 30.85
C SER A 495 24.49 51.88 31.77
N GLU A 496 25.71 52.30 32.08
CA GLU A 496 26.61 51.59 32.99
C GLU A 496 26.11 51.67 34.43
N ALA A 497 25.74 52.88 34.86
CA ALA A 497 25.19 53.13 36.18
C ALA A 497 23.87 52.36 36.42
N GLN A 498 22.96 52.36 35.44
CA GLN A 498 21.69 51.63 35.53
C GLN A 498 21.87 50.11 35.50
N ALA A 499 22.88 49.60 34.80
CA ALA A 499 23.17 48.16 34.76
C ALA A 499 23.85 47.64 36.05
N TYR A 500 24.50 48.51 36.82
CA TYR A 500 25.25 48.09 37.99
C TYR A 500 24.35 47.78 39.20
N THR A 501 24.40 46.53 39.66
CA THR A 501 23.61 46.02 40.81
C THR A 501 24.43 45.78 42.08
N GLY A 502 25.72 46.09 42.01
CA GLY A 502 26.70 45.73 43.04
C GLY A 502 26.72 46.66 44.25
N VAL A 503 27.88 46.70 44.90
CA VAL A 503 28.12 47.49 46.10
C VAL A 503 29.09 48.62 45.77
N ILE A 504 28.68 49.86 46.05
CA ILE A 504 29.57 51.02 45.94
C ILE A 504 30.21 51.27 47.31
N ARG A 505 31.55 51.20 47.38
CA ARG A 505 32.35 51.51 48.57
C ARG A 505 33.30 52.66 48.29
N VAL A 506 33.11 53.77 48.98
CA VAL A 506 33.84 55.01 48.81
C VAL A 506 34.26 55.61 50.16
N ASP A 507 34.60 54.72 51.10
CA ASP A 507 34.97 55.06 52.47
C ASP A 507 36.31 55.78 52.55
N GLY A 508 36.39 56.87 53.31
CA GLY A 508 37.67 57.55 53.61
C GLY A 508 38.30 58.30 52.43
N LEU A 509 37.52 58.61 51.39
CA LEU A 509 38.03 59.19 50.13
C LEU A 509 37.93 60.72 50.08
N SER A 510 37.61 61.38 51.20
CA SER A 510 37.41 62.84 51.26
C SER A 510 36.37 63.34 50.26
N ILE A 511 35.29 62.58 50.07
CA ILE A 511 34.17 62.92 49.19
C ILE A 511 33.24 63.90 49.92
N SER A 512 32.80 64.92 49.19
CA SER A 512 31.89 65.96 49.70
C SER A 512 30.56 66.02 48.94
N ASP A 513 30.53 65.50 47.71
CA ASP A 513 29.36 65.50 46.85
C ASP A 513 29.26 64.15 46.12
N VAL A 514 28.08 63.53 46.18
CA VAL A 514 27.78 62.25 45.52
C VAL A 514 26.75 62.39 44.40
N THR A 515 26.56 63.60 43.88
CA THR A 515 25.77 63.86 42.66
C THR A 515 26.21 62.90 41.55
N GLY A 516 25.22 62.30 40.88
CA GLY A 516 25.37 61.20 39.94
C GLY A 516 25.02 59.83 40.53
N LEU A 517 24.98 59.69 41.86
CA LEU A 517 24.55 58.44 42.53
C LEU A 517 23.09 58.10 42.21
N GLU A 518 22.24 59.09 41.96
CA GLU A 518 20.82 58.92 41.63
C GLU A 518 20.58 58.08 40.36
N VAL A 519 21.56 57.97 39.47
CA VAL A 519 21.46 57.15 38.25
C VAL A 519 21.70 55.66 38.54
N PHE A 520 22.29 55.34 39.68
CA PHE A 520 22.57 53.97 40.12
C PHE A 520 21.35 53.34 40.81
N GLU A 521 20.24 53.23 40.08
CA GLU A 521 18.93 52.80 40.62
C GLU A 521 18.95 51.40 41.26
N ASN A 522 19.84 50.52 40.78
CA ASN A 522 19.83 49.09 41.12
C ASN A 522 20.90 48.65 42.14
N ILE A 523 21.65 49.59 42.74
CA ILE A 523 22.71 49.23 43.70
C ILE A 523 22.14 48.62 44.97
N SER A 524 22.81 47.57 45.45
CA SER A 524 22.34 46.81 46.63
C SER A 524 22.85 47.38 47.95
N GLN A 525 24.00 48.07 47.94
CA GLN A 525 24.60 48.67 49.13
C GLN A 525 25.43 49.92 48.80
N PHE A 526 25.42 50.89 49.71
CA PHE A 526 26.23 52.11 49.60
C PHE A 526 27.01 52.37 50.90
N HIS A 527 28.33 52.45 50.79
CA HIS A 527 29.26 52.68 51.90
C HIS A 527 30.09 53.93 51.61
N ALA A 528 29.92 54.97 52.42
CA ALA A 528 30.62 56.24 52.31
C ALA A 528 31.03 56.80 53.68
N MET A 529 31.50 55.93 54.58
CA MET A 529 31.94 56.35 55.91
C MET A 529 33.26 57.14 55.87
N ASN A 530 33.47 58.02 56.86
CA ASN A 530 34.65 58.88 56.99
C ASN A 530 34.83 59.82 55.78
N ASN A 531 33.79 60.56 55.44
CA ASN A 531 33.80 61.54 54.35
C ASN A 531 33.33 62.91 54.89
N SER A 532 33.11 63.86 53.98
CA SER A 532 32.72 65.23 54.31
C SER A 532 31.32 65.57 53.80
N LEU A 533 30.44 64.57 53.62
CA LEU A 533 29.10 64.76 53.08
C LEU A 533 28.26 65.65 53.99
N THR A 534 27.66 66.70 53.44
CA THR A 534 26.72 67.59 54.15
C THR A 534 25.26 67.31 53.78
N SER A 535 25.05 66.70 52.62
CA SER A 535 23.76 66.20 52.13
C SER A 535 23.98 64.98 51.23
N ILE A 536 22.92 64.22 51.02
CA ILE A 536 22.88 63.09 50.10
C ILE A 536 21.45 62.90 49.61
N ASP A 537 21.28 62.65 48.31
CA ASP A 537 20.01 62.22 47.72
C ASP A 537 20.09 60.72 47.41
N LEU A 538 19.18 59.95 48.00
CA LEU A 538 19.05 58.50 47.79
C LEU A 538 17.68 58.13 47.20
N SER A 539 16.90 59.10 46.75
CA SER A 539 15.49 58.92 46.36
C SER A 539 15.30 57.91 45.22
N GLN A 540 16.28 57.78 44.33
CA GLN A 540 16.26 56.83 43.21
C GLN A 540 16.90 55.48 43.56
N ASN A 541 17.73 55.40 44.60
CA ASN A 541 18.45 54.18 44.99
C ASN A 541 17.58 53.27 45.87
N THR A 542 16.38 52.95 45.38
CA THR A 542 15.32 52.24 46.14
C THR A 542 15.69 50.79 46.46
N ALA A 543 16.65 50.20 45.73
CA ALA A 543 17.13 48.83 45.92
C ALA A 543 18.13 48.65 47.09
N ILE A 544 18.60 49.73 47.72
CA ILE A 544 19.62 49.63 48.77
C ILE A 544 19.08 48.89 49.99
N THR A 545 19.83 47.87 50.41
CA THR A 545 19.56 47.08 51.63
C THR A 545 20.51 47.43 52.78
N HIS A 546 21.69 47.98 52.48
CA HIS A 546 22.69 48.37 53.49
C HIS A 546 23.26 49.75 53.19
N LEU A 547 23.13 50.66 54.14
CA LEU A 547 23.59 52.04 54.05
C LEU A 547 24.57 52.35 55.19
N SER A 548 25.77 52.83 54.84
CA SER A 548 26.77 53.30 55.79
C SER A 548 27.24 54.72 55.45
N LEU A 549 26.86 55.67 56.29
CA LEU A 549 27.18 57.10 56.21
C LEU A 549 27.86 57.60 57.49
N LYS A 550 28.45 56.69 58.27
CA LYS A 550 29.11 57.00 59.54
C LYS A 550 30.21 58.06 59.35
N ASN A 551 30.33 58.98 60.31
CA ASN A 551 31.38 60.01 60.36
C ASN A 551 31.37 60.88 59.09
N ASN A 552 30.31 61.67 58.97
CA ASN A 552 30.08 62.68 57.95
C ASN A 552 29.50 63.95 58.62
N ASN A 553 29.09 64.94 57.83
CA ASN A 553 28.56 66.22 58.31
C ASN A 553 27.06 66.40 57.99
N LEU A 554 26.30 65.30 57.90
CA LEU A 554 24.87 65.34 57.54
C LEU A 554 24.05 66.00 58.65
N THR A 555 23.18 66.93 58.28
CA THR A 555 22.25 67.61 59.22
C THR A 555 20.80 67.10 59.10
N SER A 556 20.49 66.48 57.97
CA SER A 556 19.24 65.78 57.68
C SER A 556 19.54 64.55 56.82
N LEU A 557 18.62 63.59 56.82
CA LEU A 557 18.68 62.42 55.97
C LEU A 557 17.25 61.95 55.68
N ASP A 558 16.85 61.96 54.41
CA ASP A 558 15.59 61.39 53.96
C ASP A 558 15.83 59.97 53.44
N LEU A 559 15.10 59.01 54.00
CA LEU A 559 15.15 57.59 53.61
C LEU A 559 13.76 57.07 53.17
N SER A 560 12.80 57.96 52.96
CA SER A 560 11.40 57.58 52.69
C SER A 560 11.23 56.66 51.47
N ALA A 561 12.11 56.77 50.47
CA ALA A 561 12.15 55.92 49.29
C ALA A 561 12.88 54.58 49.49
N ASN A 562 13.79 54.48 50.47
CA ASN A 562 14.71 53.36 50.64
C ASN A 562 14.14 52.27 51.56
N THR A 563 12.89 51.88 51.32
CA THR A 563 12.11 50.98 52.19
C THR A 563 12.68 49.55 52.32
N ALA A 564 13.59 49.16 51.43
CA ALA A 564 14.28 47.86 51.44
C ALA A 564 15.46 47.78 52.45
N LEU A 565 15.81 48.89 53.13
CA LEU A 565 16.93 48.92 54.06
C LEU A 565 16.76 47.93 55.22
N GLN A 566 17.80 47.13 55.41
CA GLN A 566 17.96 46.16 56.50
C GLN A 566 18.99 46.66 57.52
N THR A 567 19.99 47.40 57.08
CA THR A 567 21.04 47.98 57.93
C THR A 567 21.24 49.46 57.61
N ILE A 568 21.16 50.29 58.64
CA ILE A 568 21.37 51.75 58.54
C ILE A 568 22.42 52.16 59.58
N LEU A 569 23.56 52.66 59.12
CA LEU A 569 24.68 53.12 59.95
C LEU A 569 24.93 54.61 59.65
N ILE A 570 24.48 55.49 60.54
CA ILE A 570 24.54 56.96 60.38
C ILE A 570 25.20 57.64 61.57
N GLN A 571 26.01 56.91 62.34
CA GLN A 571 26.66 57.42 63.54
C GLN A 571 27.59 58.61 63.23
N GLN A 572 27.83 59.47 64.22
CA GLN A 572 28.76 60.60 64.11
C GLN A 572 28.39 61.52 62.94
N ASN A 573 27.19 62.08 63.00
CA ASN A 573 26.69 63.12 62.09
C ASN A 573 26.01 64.21 62.95
N SER A 574 25.25 65.12 62.34
CA SER A 574 24.51 66.17 63.03
C SER A 574 23.00 66.10 62.77
N ILE A 575 22.47 64.90 62.50
CA ILE A 575 21.06 64.67 62.14
C ILE A 575 20.17 64.96 63.35
N SER A 576 19.08 65.70 63.13
CA SER A 576 18.17 66.14 64.20
C SER A 576 16.86 65.33 64.30
N THR A 577 16.43 64.74 63.20
CA THR A 577 15.23 63.91 63.11
C THR A 577 15.49 62.73 62.16
N ILE A 578 14.83 61.61 62.41
CA ILE A 578 14.86 60.47 61.50
C ILE A 578 13.51 59.74 61.55
N ASP A 579 12.94 59.52 60.37
CA ASP A 579 11.67 58.83 60.20
C ASP A 579 11.91 57.49 59.49
N LEU A 580 11.64 56.40 60.22
CA LEU A 580 11.78 55.04 59.71
C LEU A 580 10.43 54.32 59.58
N THR A 581 9.30 55.04 59.57
CA THR A 581 7.93 54.50 59.56
C THR A 581 7.72 53.31 58.60
N ASN A 582 8.28 53.38 57.39
CA ASN A 582 8.08 52.40 56.32
C ASN A 582 9.19 51.32 56.21
N HIS A 583 10.16 51.28 57.12
CA HIS A 583 11.31 50.38 57.03
C HIS A 583 11.05 49.02 57.71
N SER A 584 10.06 48.30 57.18
CA SER A 584 9.63 46.98 57.70
C SER A 584 10.69 45.88 57.58
N SER A 585 11.74 46.08 56.77
CA SER A 585 12.86 45.15 56.61
C SER A 585 14.03 45.41 57.56
N LEU A 586 13.96 46.47 58.39
CA LEU A 586 15.08 46.91 59.21
C LEU A 586 15.46 45.88 60.29
N VAL A 587 16.75 45.57 60.38
CA VAL A 587 17.34 44.61 61.33
C VAL A 587 18.33 45.29 62.28
N ASN A 588 19.14 46.23 61.76
CA ASN A 588 20.18 46.92 62.52
C ASN A 588 20.14 48.41 62.24
N PHE A 589 19.99 49.22 63.29
CA PHE A 589 20.03 50.67 63.18
C PHE A 589 20.99 51.27 64.19
N GLN A 590 21.92 52.08 63.68
CA GLN A 590 22.95 52.74 64.48
C GLN A 590 23.03 54.21 64.11
N CYS A 591 22.67 55.09 65.04
CA CYS A 591 22.66 56.53 64.87
C CYS A 591 23.37 57.29 65.99
N GLY A 592 24.24 56.60 66.73
CA GLY A 592 24.93 57.20 67.88
C GLY A 592 25.77 58.43 67.52
N GLY A 593 25.83 59.43 68.41
CA GLY A 593 26.58 60.67 68.19
C GLY A 593 25.95 61.56 67.13
N ASN A 594 24.65 61.83 67.25
CA ASN A 594 23.88 62.76 66.43
C ASN A 594 23.13 63.76 67.33
N ASN A 595 22.27 64.60 66.75
CA ASN A 595 21.40 65.52 67.47
C ASN A 595 19.92 65.06 67.45
N ILE A 596 19.67 63.75 67.33
CA ILE A 596 18.32 63.23 67.09
C ILE A 596 17.45 63.47 68.32
N SER A 597 16.42 64.29 68.16
CA SER A 597 15.39 64.53 69.18
C SER A 597 14.10 63.77 68.89
N THR A 598 13.80 63.54 67.61
CA THR A 598 12.63 62.80 67.13
C THR A 598 13.08 61.59 66.31
N LEU A 599 12.85 60.40 66.85
CA LEU A 599 13.08 59.12 66.21
C LEU A 599 11.74 58.41 66.04
N VAL A 600 11.35 58.15 64.79
CA VAL A 600 10.18 57.32 64.49
C VAL A 600 10.68 55.97 63.99
N LEU A 601 10.39 54.90 64.73
CA LEU A 601 10.74 53.53 64.34
C LEU A 601 9.64 52.90 63.45
N PRO A 602 9.93 51.79 62.74
CA PRO A 602 8.97 51.16 61.83
C PRO A 602 7.64 50.77 62.50
N THR A 603 6.52 51.12 61.89
CA THR A 603 5.16 50.93 62.47
C THR A 603 4.60 49.52 62.31
N ILE A 604 5.32 48.65 61.59
CA ILE A 604 5.00 47.24 61.43
C ILE A 604 6.12 46.44 62.10
N ALA A 605 5.74 45.45 62.93
CA ALA A 605 6.70 44.57 63.60
C ALA A 605 7.65 43.95 62.56
N ASN A 606 8.95 44.11 62.79
CA ASN A 606 10.02 43.72 61.88
C ASN A 606 11.05 42.84 62.58
N GLY A 607 12.11 42.49 61.83
CA GLY A 607 13.25 41.74 62.35
C GLY A 607 14.28 42.59 63.11
N LEU A 608 13.91 43.74 63.68
CA LEU A 608 14.83 44.65 64.37
C LEU A 608 15.47 43.96 65.59
N ARG A 609 16.78 43.78 65.53
CA ARG A 609 17.59 43.08 66.54
C ARG A 609 18.46 44.02 67.34
N THR A 610 18.85 45.14 66.75
CA THR A 610 19.92 45.97 67.28
C THR A 610 19.60 47.45 67.08
N LEU A 611 19.64 48.19 68.19
CA LEU A 611 19.48 49.64 68.25
C LEU A 611 20.66 50.27 69.00
N TYR A 612 21.44 51.10 68.31
CA TYR A 612 22.49 51.95 68.89
C TYR A 612 22.12 53.41 68.69
N LEU A 613 21.65 54.04 69.76
CA LEU A 613 21.05 55.38 69.81
C LEU A 613 21.85 56.33 70.71
N GLU A 614 23.02 55.92 71.20
CA GLU A 614 23.80 56.65 72.19
C GLU A 614 24.14 58.08 71.78
N GLN A 615 24.31 58.98 72.75
CA GLN A 615 24.74 60.37 72.48
C GLN A 615 23.82 61.07 71.46
N ASN A 616 22.53 61.16 71.81
CA ASN A 616 21.49 61.87 71.06
C ASN A 616 20.64 62.71 72.04
N GLN A 617 19.48 63.22 71.59
CA GLN A 617 18.59 64.05 72.38
C GLN A 617 17.18 63.42 72.52
N ILE A 618 17.07 62.10 72.35
CA ILE A 618 15.80 61.37 72.30
C ILE A 618 15.13 61.38 73.68
N SER A 619 13.88 61.84 73.74
CA SER A 619 13.11 61.93 75.00
C SER A 619 12.09 60.80 75.19
N THR A 620 11.65 60.19 74.09
CA THR A 620 10.68 59.08 74.07
C THR A 620 11.13 58.01 73.10
N LEU A 621 10.99 56.75 73.51
CA LEU A 621 11.32 55.60 72.69
C LEU A 621 10.32 54.47 72.98
N ASP A 622 9.55 54.07 71.97
CA ASP A 622 8.69 52.90 72.04
C ASP A 622 9.32 51.75 71.27
N VAL A 623 9.59 50.65 71.97
CA VAL A 623 10.13 49.41 71.40
C VAL A 623 9.19 48.22 71.55
N SER A 624 7.96 48.45 72.03
CA SER A 624 7.00 47.40 72.37
C SER A 624 6.67 46.46 71.20
N MET A 625 6.82 46.94 69.96
CA MET A 625 6.55 46.20 68.72
C MET A 625 7.71 45.33 68.22
N TYR A 626 8.87 45.30 68.90
CA TYR A 626 10.08 44.61 68.42
C TYR A 626 10.49 43.43 69.33
N PRO A 627 9.76 42.31 69.32
CA PRO A 627 10.03 41.17 70.22
C PRO A 627 11.40 40.52 69.96
N ASP A 628 11.97 40.73 68.77
CA ASP A 628 13.27 40.21 68.36
C ASP A 628 14.47 41.06 68.78
N LEU A 629 14.23 42.21 69.41
CA LEU A 629 15.28 43.12 69.87
C LEU A 629 16.19 42.41 70.87
N ARG A 630 17.52 42.45 70.62
CA ARG A 630 18.56 41.80 71.44
C ARG A 630 19.43 42.81 72.16
N THR A 631 19.75 43.91 71.49
CA THR A 631 20.65 44.94 71.99
C THR A 631 19.99 46.31 71.84
N LEU A 632 19.89 47.03 72.95
CA LEU A 632 19.49 48.42 72.99
C LEU A 632 20.54 49.24 73.75
N VAL A 633 21.21 50.13 73.03
CA VAL A 633 22.17 51.09 73.57
C VAL A 633 21.61 52.48 73.36
N ALA A 634 21.27 53.17 74.44
CA ALA A 634 20.67 54.51 74.41
C ALA A 634 21.21 55.41 75.53
N TYR A 635 22.47 55.22 75.93
CA TYR A 635 23.10 56.08 76.94
C TYR A 635 23.32 57.51 76.42
N ASN A 636 23.38 58.50 77.31
CA ASN A 636 23.47 59.93 76.97
C ASN A 636 22.32 60.37 76.04
N ASN A 637 21.09 60.30 76.55
CA ASN A 637 19.86 60.77 75.90
C ASN A 637 18.97 61.49 76.94
N ASN A 638 17.73 61.82 76.57
CA ASN A 638 16.76 62.50 77.42
C ASN A 638 15.57 61.61 77.82
N LEU A 639 15.72 60.27 77.76
CA LEU A 639 14.61 59.33 78.00
C LEU A 639 14.03 59.51 79.40
N SER A 640 12.71 59.61 79.50
CA SER A 640 11.97 59.81 80.76
C SER A 640 11.43 58.51 81.37
N SER A 641 11.22 57.50 80.53
CA SER A 641 10.81 56.15 80.91
C SER A 641 11.33 55.16 79.88
N MET A 642 11.45 53.89 80.28
CA MET A 642 11.77 52.81 79.36
C MET A 642 11.05 51.53 79.78
N ASP A 643 10.34 50.90 78.84
CA ASP A 643 9.67 49.62 79.03
C ASP A 643 10.15 48.65 77.94
N ILE A 644 10.71 47.52 78.38
CA ILE A 644 11.15 46.42 77.51
C ILE A 644 10.41 45.11 77.78
N SER A 645 9.27 45.14 78.48
CA SER A 645 8.51 43.95 78.87
C SER A 645 8.08 43.08 77.68
N ASN A 646 7.83 43.68 76.51
CA ASN A 646 7.50 42.96 75.28
C ASN A 646 8.73 42.49 74.48
N ASN A 647 9.95 42.88 74.89
CA ASN A 647 11.20 42.57 74.17
C ASN A 647 11.91 41.37 74.80
N SER A 648 11.28 40.21 74.74
CA SER A 648 11.74 38.95 75.39
C SER A 648 13.09 38.42 74.92
N ARG A 649 13.71 39.00 73.89
CA ARG A 649 15.04 38.60 73.40
C ARG A 649 16.17 39.53 73.81
N VAL A 650 15.90 40.60 74.55
CA VAL A 650 16.93 41.54 75.00
C VAL A 650 17.92 40.81 75.90
N ILE A 651 19.21 41.00 75.62
CA ILE A 651 20.33 40.50 76.43
C ILE A 651 21.31 41.62 76.78
N SER A 652 21.23 42.78 76.14
CA SER A 652 22.13 43.90 76.39
C SER A 652 21.37 45.22 76.37
N LEU A 653 21.31 45.89 77.53
CA LEU A 653 20.58 47.13 77.75
C LEU A 653 21.51 48.18 78.38
N HIS A 654 21.68 49.32 77.70
CA HIS A 654 22.49 50.44 78.19
C HIS A 654 21.69 51.74 78.13
N LEU A 655 21.34 52.28 79.30
CA LEU A 655 20.46 53.44 79.51
C LEU A 655 21.11 54.52 80.40
N ARG A 656 22.43 54.44 80.62
CA ARG A 656 23.17 55.39 81.45
C ARG A 656 22.95 56.85 81.01
N ASN A 657 22.98 57.79 81.96
CA ASN A 657 22.88 59.24 81.69
C ASN A 657 21.63 59.56 80.86
N ASN A 658 20.46 59.30 81.43
CA ASN A 658 19.15 59.70 80.92
C ASN A 658 18.37 60.38 82.06
N ASN A 659 17.09 60.67 81.82
CA ASN A 659 16.19 61.30 82.80
C ASN A 659 15.10 60.31 83.29
N LEU A 660 15.43 59.01 83.35
CA LEU A 660 14.44 57.96 83.63
C LEU A 660 13.80 58.16 85.01
N THR A 661 12.49 58.02 85.07
CA THR A 661 11.68 57.98 86.30
C THR A 661 11.15 56.58 86.57
N SER A 662 10.92 55.80 85.50
CA SER A 662 10.52 54.41 85.55
C SER A 662 11.32 53.58 84.54
N LEU A 663 11.61 52.33 84.93
CA LEU A 663 12.28 51.34 84.08
C LEU A 663 11.66 49.97 84.33
N ASN A 664 11.06 49.39 83.29
CA ASN A 664 10.53 48.03 83.32
C ASN A 664 11.41 47.10 82.47
N VAL A 665 12.15 46.21 83.12
CA VAL A 665 12.96 45.17 82.47
C VAL A 665 12.35 43.77 82.60
N ALA A 666 11.17 43.61 83.20
CA ALA A 666 10.53 42.30 83.38
C ALA A 666 9.97 41.76 82.04
N ASN A 667 10.82 41.09 81.28
CA ASN A 667 10.56 40.60 79.93
C ASN A 667 10.63 39.07 79.79
N GLY A 668 10.72 38.35 80.91
CA GLY A 668 10.87 36.90 80.97
C GLY A 668 12.26 36.38 80.58
N ASN A 669 13.24 37.26 80.35
CA ASN A 669 14.57 36.92 79.85
C ASN A 669 15.72 37.49 80.69
N ASN A 670 15.45 38.03 81.88
CA ASN A 670 16.49 38.65 82.72
C ASN A 670 17.66 37.71 83.05
N ILE A 671 17.42 36.40 83.15
CA ILE A 671 18.46 35.38 83.37
C ILE A 671 19.53 35.35 82.27
N ASN A 672 19.19 35.81 81.07
CA ASN A 672 20.06 35.81 79.90
C ASN A 672 20.65 37.21 79.59
N PHE A 673 20.40 38.22 80.42
CA PHE A 673 20.99 39.55 80.22
C PHE A 673 22.48 39.51 80.54
N ILE A 674 23.30 39.90 79.57
CA ILE A 674 24.72 40.13 79.74
C ILE A 674 24.95 41.52 80.33
N TYR A 675 24.15 42.53 79.94
CA TYR A 675 24.25 43.89 80.47
C TYR A 675 22.88 44.50 80.75
N MET A 676 22.76 45.16 81.90
CA MET A 676 21.66 46.04 82.27
C MET A 676 22.24 47.26 83.01
N VAL A 677 22.52 48.34 82.28
CA VAL A 677 23.24 49.50 82.81
C VAL A 677 22.33 50.72 82.77
N ALA A 678 21.87 51.20 83.93
CA ALA A 678 20.97 52.36 84.05
C ALA A 678 21.48 53.41 85.07
N ASP A 679 22.79 53.43 85.36
CA ASP A 679 23.38 54.41 86.27
C ASP A 679 23.24 55.86 85.78
N ASN A 680 23.43 56.82 86.69
CA ASN A 680 23.28 58.25 86.39
C ASN A 680 21.91 58.64 85.81
N ASN A 681 20.85 57.98 86.29
CA ASN A 681 19.45 58.39 86.15
C ASN A 681 18.94 58.81 87.53
N SER A 682 19.18 60.07 87.93
CA SER A 682 18.95 60.51 89.32
C SER A 682 17.49 60.44 89.77
N ASN A 683 16.55 60.49 88.82
CA ASN A 683 15.12 60.49 89.09
C ASN A 683 14.51 59.07 89.11
N LEU A 684 15.30 58.04 88.79
CA LEU A 684 14.84 56.66 88.74
C LEU A 684 14.84 56.09 90.15
N THR A 685 13.65 55.83 90.69
CA THR A 685 13.48 55.31 92.06
C THR A 685 13.19 53.82 92.11
N CYS A 686 12.73 53.23 91.00
CA CYS A 686 12.33 51.84 90.95
C CYS A 686 12.63 51.21 89.58
N ILE A 687 13.10 49.96 89.61
CA ILE A 687 13.32 49.13 88.42
C ILE A 687 12.56 47.81 88.59
N GLN A 688 11.61 47.53 87.70
CA GLN A 688 10.86 46.28 87.70
C GLN A 688 11.64 45.19 86.95
N HIS A 689 11.79 44.00 87.56
CA HIS A 689 12.44 42.83 86.97
C HIS A 689 11.59 41.56 87.08
N ASP A 690 12.00 40.49 86.40
CA ASP A 690 11.30 39.21 86.38
C ASP A 690 11.16 38.59 87.78
N ALA A 691 10.01 37.99 88.04
CA ALA A 691 9.79 37.24 89.27
C ALA A 691 10.75 36.04 89.37
N GLY A 692 11.40 35.87 90.52
CA GLY A 692 12.36 34.78 90.74
C GLY A 692 13.79 35.04 90.22
N PHE A 693 14.03 36.19 89.59
CA PHE A 693 15.38 36.65 89.25
C PHE A 693 16.00 37.45 90.40
N ASP A 694 17.31 37.26 90.66
CA ASP A 694 18.08 38.04 91.64
C ASP A 694 19.03 39.01 90.90
N PRO A 695 18.70 40.31 90.81
CA PRO A 695 19.55 41.31 90.18
C PRO A 695 20.91 41.54 90.87
N LEU A 696 21.08 41.08 92.11
CA LEU A 696 22.34 41.23 92.85
C LEU A 696 23.35 40.12 92.50
N ASN A 697 22.89 38.99 91.97
CA ASN A 697 23.72 37.84 91.60
C ASN A 697 23.31 37.22 90.24
N PRO A 698 23.49 37.92 89.11
CA PRO A 698 23.06 37.43 87.80
C PRO A 698 23.97 36.27 87.30
N PRO A 699 23.40 35.15 86.79
CA PRO A 699 24.13 33.90 86.54
C PRO A 699 25.13 33.93 85.37
N ASN A 700 25.01 34.91 84.48
CA ASN A 700 25.73 35.02 83.21
C ASN A 700 26.60 36.29 83.14
N THR A 701 27.00 36.84 84.29
CA THR A 701 27.69 38.14 84.35
C THR A 701 28.97 38.16 85.20
N GLN A 702 29.91 39.03 84.81
CA GLN A 702 31.01 39.50 85.66
C GLN A 702 30.52 40.70 86.52
N ALA A 703 31.23 41.04 87.60
CA ALA A 703 30.87 42.19 88.44
C ALA A 703 30.68 43.49 87.62
N ASN A 704 29.68 44.31 87.98
CA ASN A 704 29.31 45.60 87.36
C ASN A 704 28.57 45.55 86.01
N GLN A 705 27.89 44.45 85.69
CA GLN A 705 27.10 44.35 84.46
C GLN A 705 25.60 44.61 84.65
N TRP A 706 25.08 44.49 85.88
CA TRP A 706 23.79 45.02 86.31
C TRP A 706 24.01 46.23 87.21
N VAL A 707 23.69 47.42 86.72
CA VAL A 707 24.00 48.69 87.39
C VAL A 707 22.76 49.56 87.42
N LYS A 708 22.43 50.07 88.61
CA LYS A 708 21.34 51.01 88.86
C LYS A 708 21.85 52.25 89.59
N PRO A 709 21.10 53.37 89.60
CA PRO A 709 21.37 54.50 90.48
C PRO A 709 21.30 54.09 91.95
N SER A 710 22.05 54.77 92.82
CA SER A 710 22.12 54.45 94.26
C SER A 710 20.74 54.52 94.96
N GLY A 711 19.88 55.46 94.53
CA GLY A 711 18.53 55.66 95.07
C GLY A 711 17.44 54.75 94.51
N ALA A 712 17.73 53.94 93.48
CA ALA A 712 16.72 53.05 92.87
C ALA A 712 16.57 51.73 93.64
N SER A 713 15.36 51.19 93.76
CA SER A 713 15.11 49.83 94.28
C SER A 713 14.77 48.84 93.17
N TRP A 714 15.13 47.57 93.35
CA TRP A 714 14.64 46.46 92.53
C TRP A 714 13.25 46.01 92.99
N ASN A 715 12.33 45.74 92.07
CA ASN A 715 10.98 45.30 92.39
C ASN A 715 10.47 44.23 91.42
N THR A 716 9.62 43.33 91.91
CA THR A 716 8.94 42.29 91.11
C THR A 716 7.53 42.71 90.69
N VAL A 717 6.98 43.79 91.26
CA VAL A 717 5.71 44.41 90.83
C VAL A 717 5.97 45.72 90.11
N ALA A 718 4.98 46.21 89.35
CA ALA A 718 5.08 47.45 88.61
C ALA A 718 5.46 48.62 89.52
N CYS A 719 6.46 49.39 89.10
CA CYS A 719 6.85 50.64 89.73
C CYS A 719 5.71 51.67 89.57
N GLN A 720 5.25 52.26 90.68
CA GLN A 720 4.18 53.27 90.69
C GLN A 720 4.68 54.67 90.33
#